data_AF-A0A9W9BVR3-F1
#
_entry.id   AF-A0A9W9BVR3-F1
#
_cell.length_a   1.000
_cell.length_b   1.000
_cell.length_c   1.000
_cell.angle_alpha   90.00
_cell.angle_beta   90.00
_cell.angle_gamma   90.00
#
_symmetry.space_group_name_H-M   'P 1'
#
loop_
_entity.id
_entity.type
_entity.pdbx_description
1 polymer ?
#
loop_
_entity_poly.entity_id
_entity_poly.type
_entity_poly.pdbx_seq_one_letter_code
_entity_poly.pdbx_strand_id
1 'polypeptide(L)'
;MSAQGVEPGSIGFVHFVELPQADNLLTEVQFDEDSGEFRETARNKDFMQTNPERIGIRAVHMDMVYNRLIEFQDLYEAFQQSPERITILNNQTPGDLYGHLFGTFLTPPGYAGADLDPVGLQVQILAILRVLNLKGIWHDFSLVEWRIRLGQVLFSDPDPVHADEPLPLWTERDILLLQISLSCELLLRLDALSASRAGEVADQTQVSAQEIETFAGLTTRKTNWDMILARRFLENILVIKGDDESALTPVQEKRGLLSIFGGGTPKEIPMSDIIFLPQHQTRQLSGLLHFAETLKWPTIDSILKALADKLGVSDQNAERRMQPASPSAWSFNPTTPSVVSVYGTPLQTPRSAGHQLDDYFGRVQKPTVRRNNSKSLRVPLSSTLLSFADSSKPAVVDIGGWLSRSFLTGLILPGEAISHFLISTILENDQSAISALGDSADLYGGFVYNGKSWWSKTSIIGRVMACSKEAQECMGWIHVDRLPDGAFDGWHSIRSEQVSIMVRSTTKQDLVAIDSSALPADTDAPTRSTDLVMPQDPEIDIHPSVRFAQWDLTPLNTDLIDGNTETDRPDESDVYTPSVTFHISGDAKDHVLTLTHEVHFVTSWPCYTPASTSAASPRYVAKKRSLAGTLSHSSSKRSMVTKKAQDTMITRQYSF
;
A
#
# COMPACT_ATOMS: atom_id res chain seq x y z
N MET A 1 -9.47 -9.25 5.51
CA MET A 1 -10.65 -9.42 6.39
C MET A 1 -10.30 -9.49 7.87
N SER A 2 -9.03 -9.62 8.31
CA SER A 2 -8.72 -9.62 9.75
C SER A 2 -8.70 -8.21 10.36
N ALA A 3 -8.23 -7.18 9.62
CA ALA A 3 -8.09 -5.82 10.12
C ALA A 3 -9.41 -5.02 10.24
N GLN A 4 -10.46 -5.44 9.55
CA GLN A 4 -11.81 -4.88 9.69
C GLN A 4 -12.68 -5.90 10.41
N GLY A 5 -13.23 -5.52 11.56
CA GLY A 5 -14.23 -6.32 12.23
C GLY A 5 -15.59 -6.23 11.53
N VAL A 6 -16.53 -7.03 12.01
CA VAL A 6 -17.92 -7.04 11.53
C VAL A 6 -18.65 -5.74 11.84
N GLU A 7 -18.33 -5.11 12.98
CA GLU A 7 -18.94 -3.87 13.45
C GLU A 7 -18.04 -2.67 13.10
N PRO A 8 -18.61 -1.51 12.73
CA PRO A 8 -17.82 -0.30 12.48
C PRO A 8 -16.93 0.07 13.68
N GLY A 9 -15.69 0.49 13.41
CA GLY A 9 -14.70 0.88 14.41
C GLY A 9 -14.00 -0.29 15.10
N SER A 10 -14.44 -1.53 14.85
CA SER A 10 -13.88 -2.73 15.44
C SER A 10 -12.87 -3.42 14.52
N ILE A 11 -12.04 -4.30 15.10
CA ILE A 11 -11.10 -5.16 14.39
C ILE A 11 -11.44 -6.63 14.61
N GLY A 12 -10.93 -7.50 13.75
CA GLY A 12 -11.06 -8.95 13.93
C GLY A 12 -10.10 -9.46 15.01
N PHE A 13 -10.50 -10.55 15.68
CA PHE A 13 -9.71 -11.17 16.76
C PHE A 13 -8.28 -11.54 16.34
N VAL A 14 -8.11 -12.15 15.16
CA VAL A 14 -6.78 -12.54 14.64
C VAL A 14 -5.87 -11.32 14.51
N HIS A 15 -6.39 -10.23 13.94
CA HIS A 15 -5.61 -9.00 13.80
C HIS A 15 -5.23 -8.41 15.15
N PHE A 16 -6.16 -8.41 16.12
CA PHE A 16 -5.87 -7.93 17.48
C PHE A 16 -4.73 -8.71 18.15
N VAL A 17 -4.72 -10.05 18.03
CA VAL A 17 -3.65 -10.90 18.56
C VAL A 17 -2.32 -10.66 17.83
N GLU A 18 -2.38 -10.30 16.56
CA GLU A 18 -1.21 -9.96 15.76
C GLU A 18 -0.69 -8.54 16.04
N LEU A 19 -1.48 -7.59 16.59
CA LEU A 19 -1.05 -6.20 16.83
C LEU A 19 0.30 -6.06 17.55
N PRO A 20 0.64 -6.85 18.60
CA PRO A 20 1.96 -6.76 19.25
C PRO A 20 3.12 -7.22 18.36
N GLN A 21 2.85 -8.07 17.37
CA GLN A 21 3.80 -8.58 16.37
C GLN A 21 3.73 -7.82 15.03
N ALA A 22 2.65 -7.05 14.83
CA ALA A 22 2.45 -6.16 13.70
C ALA A 22 3.57 -5.12 13.67
N ASP A 23 3.65 -4.35 12.60
CA ASP A 23 4.78 -3.47 12.32
C ASP A 23 5.01 -2.46 13.46
N ASN A 24 5.85 -2.84 14.42
CA ASN A 24 6.37 -1.96 15.43
C ASN A 24 7.45 -1.11 14.77
N LEU A 25 7.29 0.19 14.92
CA LEU A 25 8.24 1.17 14.44
C LEU A 25 9.56 0.97 15.21
N LEU A 26 10.58 0.48 14.49
CA LEU A 26 11.97 0.63 14.87
C LEU A 26 12.41 1.98 14.31
N THR A 27 11.99 3.08 14.93
CA THR A 27 12.61 4.37 14.61
C THR A 27 14.03 4.25 15.04
N GLU A 28 14.90 4.21 14.03
CA GLU A 28 16.34 4.19 14.16
C GLU A 28 16.75 3.42 15.39
N VAL A 29 16.99 2.10 15.24
CA VAL A 29 17.77 1.35 16.24
C VAL A 29 18.81 2.34 16.73
N GLN A 30 18.68 2.76 17.99
CA GLN A 30 19.63 3.66 18.63
C GLN A 30 20.87 2.79 18.72
N PHE A 31 21.55 2.68 17.59
CA PHE A 31 22.79 1.99 17.50
C PHE A 31 23.65 2.82 18.40
N ASP A 32 24.11 2.18 19.46
CA ASP A 32 25.35 2.60 20.07
C ASP A 32 26.32 2.89 18.92
N GLU A 33 26.81 4.12 18.79
CA GLU A 33 27.67 4.54 17.68
C GLU A 33 28.93 3.66 17.61
N ASP A 34 29.26 3.02 18.74
CA ASP A 34 30.34 2.06 18.91
C ASP A 34 29.98 0.61 18.51
N SER A 35 28.72 0.32 18.15
CA SER A 35 28.29 -1.01 17.72
C SER A 35 28.92 -1.40 16.36
N GLY A 36 29.31 -2.67 16.24
CA GLY A 36 29.86 -3.20 14.98
C GLY A 36 28.93 -3.04 13.78
N GLU A 37 27.61 -3.03 14.02
CA GLU A 37 26.57 -2.90 13.00
C GLU A 37 26.45 -1.49 12.44
N PHE A 38 26.59 -0.45 13.27
CA PHE A 38 26.64 0.92 12.80
C PHE A 38 27.84 1.15 11.88
N ARG A 39 29.01 0.62 12.29
CA ARG A 39 30.26 0.71 11.50
C ARG A 39 30.16 -0.04 10.17
N GLU A 40 29.45 -1.16 10.13
CA GLU A 40 29.17 -1.90 8.89
C GLU A 40 28.24 -1.10 7.97
N THR A 41 27.15 -0.57 8.51
CA THR A 41 26.17 0.26 7.80
C THR A 41 26.82 1.50 7.17
N ALA A 42 27.60 2.25 7.94
CA ALA A 42 28.30 3.45 7.45
C ALA A 42 29.31 3.11 6.35
N ARG A 43 30.07 2.01 6.52
CA ARG A 43 31.05 1.55 5.53
C ARG A 43 30.38 1.10 4.23
N ASN A 44 29.28 0.38 4.30
CA ASN A 44 28.55 -0.08 3.12
C ASN A 44 27.96 1.10 2.34
N LYS A 45 27.44 2.12 3.03
CA LYS A 45 26.98 3.37 2.40
C LYS A 45 28.10 4.11 1.69
N ASP A 46 29.26 4.23 2.32
CA ASP A 46 30.45 4.85 1.72
C ASP A 46 30.91 4.07 0.48
N PHE A 47 30.99 2.74 0.57
CA PHE A 47 31.33 1.91 -0.59
C PHE A 47 30.30 2.00 -1.71
N MET A 48 29.00 2.07 -1.42
CA MET A 48 27.97 2.23 -2.46
C MET A 48 28.21 3.47 -3.33
N GLN A 49 28.68 4.57 -2.73
CA GLN A 49 28.92 5.82 -3.43
C GLN A 49 30.33 5.92 -4.05
N THR A 50 31.35 5.33 -3.41
CA THR A 50 32.76 5.50 -3.84
C THR A 50 33.31 4.33 -4.65
N ASN A 51 32.95 3.09 -4.28
CA ASN A 51 33.47 1.86 -4.89
C ASN A 51 32.49 0.68 -4.62
N PRO A 52 31.36 0.63 -5.34
CA PRO A 52 30.31 -0.37 -5.08
C PRO A 52 30.79 -1.81 -5.32
N GLU A 53 31.85 -2.01 -6.10
CA GLU A 53 32.36 -3.35 -6.40
C GLU A 53 32.86 -4.08 -5.14
N ARG A 54 33.30 -3.32 -4.12
CA ARG A 54 33.73 -3.87 -2.82
C ARG A 54 32.63 -4.56 -2.02
N ILE A 55 31.37 -4.20 -2.29
CA ILE A 55 30.19 -4.77 -1.64
C ILE A 55 29.42 -5.70 -2.57
N GLY A 56 29.98 -6.04 -3.74
CA GLY A 56 29.35 -6.98 -4.66
C GLY A 56 28.46 -6.34 -5.73
N ILE A 57 28.42 -5.02 -5.82
CA ILE A 57 27.54 -4.26 -6.74
C ILE A 57 28.41 -3.57 -7.79
N ARG A 58 28.04 -3.61 -9.07
CA ARG A 58 28.78 -2.86 -10.11
C ARG A 58 28.37 -1.40 -10.12
N ALA A 59 29.25 -0.52 -10.59
CA ALA A 59 28.84 0.84 -10.96
C ALA A 59 28.04 0.74 -12.29
N VAL A 60 26.71 0.83 -12.20
CA VAL A 60 25.80 0.62 -13.33
C VAL A 60 25.25 1.97 -13.79
N HIS A 61 25.19 2.15 -15.10
CA HIS A 61 24.48 3.29 -15.66
C HIS A 61 22.97 3.01 -15.66
N MET A 62 22.16 4.00 -15.27
CA MET A 62 20.74 3.76 -14.95
C MET A 62 19.89 3.31 -16.15
N ASP A 63 20.32 3.60 -17.38
CA ASP A 63 19.69 3.09 -18.60
C ASP A 63 19.64 1.55 -18.64
N MET A 64 20.67 0.87 -18.12
CA MET A 64 20.70 -0.59 -18.01
C MET A 64 19.66 -1.10 -17.00
N VAL A 65 19.46 -0.38 -15.89
CA VAL A 65 18.41 -0.69 -14.91
C VAL A 65 17.04 -0.49 -15.56
N TYR A 66 16.84 0.62 -16.28
CA TYR A 66 15.57 0.94 -16.94
C TYR A 66 15.21 -0.10 -18.01
N ASN A 67 16.16 -0.45 -18.88
CA ASN A 67 16.00 -1.49 -19.89
C ASN A 67 15.55 -2.82 -19.28
N ARG A 68 16.19 -3.21 -18.17
CA ARG A 68 15.88 -4.47 -17.51
C ARG A 68 14.50 -4.46 -16.85
N LEU A 69 14.09 -3.33 -16.27
CA LEU A 69 12.73 -3.18 -15.71
C LEU A 69 11.65 -3.28 -16.80
N ILE A 70 11.89 -2.69 -17.98
CA ILE A 70 11.00 -2.81 -19.15
C ILE A 70 10.92 -4.28 -19.59
N GLU A 71 12.07 -4.94 -19.75
CA GLU A 71 12.12 -6.35 -20.15
C GLU A 71 11.37 -7.26 -19.16
N PHE A 72 11.47 -7.01 -17.85
CA PHE A 72 10.70 -7.78 -16.87
C PHE A 72 9.19 -7.61 -17.03
N GLN A 73 8.72 -6.44 -17.43
CA GLN A 73 7.29 -6.23 -17.68
C GLN A 73 6.84 -7.02 -18.90
N ASP A 74 7.59 -6.95 -20.00
CA ASP A 74 7.28 -7.73 -21.21
C ASP A 74 7.23 -9.24 -20.91
N LEU A 75 8.19 -9.74 -20.12
CA LEU A 75 8.20 -11.13 -19.68
C LEU A 75 7.01 -11.45 -18.78
N TYR A 76 6.73 -10.61 -17.79
CA TYR A 76 5.66 -10.85 -16.83
C TYR A 76 4.27 -10.82 -17.48
N GLU A 77 4.05 -9.89 -18.43
CA GLU A 77 2.83 -9.84 -19.23
C GLU A 77 2.68 -11.10 -20.09
N ALA A 78 3.75 -11.55 -20.75
CA ALA A 78 3.74 -12.80 -21.49
C ALA A 78 3.36 -13.99 -20.60
N PHE A 79 3.85 -14.04 -19.36
CA PHE A 79 3.52 -15.10 -18.40
C PHE A 79 2.03 -15.13 -18.05
N GLN A 80 1.38 -13.98 -17.93
CA GLN A 80 -0.05 -13.89 -17.62
C GLN A 80 -0.95 -14.23 -18.80
N GLN A 81 -0.51 -13.96 -20.04
CA GLN A 81 -1.29 -14.21 -21.26
C GLN A 81 -1.17 -15.66 -21.75
N SER A 82 -0.12 -16.37 -21.34
CA SER A 82 0.11 -17.76 -21.75
C SER A 82 -0.90 -18.72 -21.09
N PRO A 83 -1.53 -19.64 -21.87
CA PRO A 83 -2.38 -20.69 -21.31
C PRO A 83 -1.59 -21.76 -20.55
N GLU A 84 -0.31 -21.94 -20.88
CA GLU A 84 0.61 -22.86 -20.20
C GLU A 84 1.49 -22.10 -19.20
N ARG A 85 1.90 -22.78 -18.13
CA ARG A 85 2.83 -22.23 -17.15
C ARG A 85 4.18 -21.98 -17.81
N ILE A 86 4.51 -20.71 -17.98
CA ILE A 86 5.82 -20.27 -18.45
C ILE A 86 6.52 -19.46 -17.35
N THR A 87 7.84 -19.46 -17.42
CA THR A 87 8.75 -18.84 -16.47
C THR A 87 9.83 -18.08 -17.24
N ILE A 88 10.71 -17.36 -16.52
CA ILE A 88 11.84 -16.66 -17.15
C ILE A 88 12.76 -17.60 -17.96
N LEU A 89 12.82 -18.89 -17.60
CA LEU A 89 13.65 -19.89 -18.28
C LEU A 89 13.13 -20.29 -19.66
N ASN A 90 11.88 -19.96 -19.98
CA ASN A 90 11.35 -20.16 -21.33
C ASN A 90 11.94 -19.15 -22.32
N ASN A 91 12.43 -18.00 -21.83
CA ASN A 91 12.94 -16.90 -22.65
C ASN A 91 14.46 -16.73 -22.50
N GLN A 92 15.02 -17.01 -21.32
CA GLN A 92 16.44 -16.79 -21.00
C GLN A 92 17.04 -18.03 -20.38
N THR A 93 18.16 -18.53 -20.91
CA THR A 93 18.83 -19.68 -20.29
C THR A 93 19.46 -19.29 -18.94
N PRO A 94 19.75 -20.24 -18.04
CA PRO A 94 20.50 -19.94 -16.81
C PRO A 94 21.82 -19.21 -17.07
N GLY A 95 22.49 -19.52 -18.20
CA GLY A 95 23.69 -18.84 -18.66
C GLY A 95 23.49 -17.39 -19.07
N ASP A 96 22.39 -17.09 -19.77
CA ASP A 96 22.04 -15.72 -20.13
C ASP A 96 21.72 -14.89 -18.88
N LEU A 97 20.96 -15.48 -17.95
CA LEU A 97 20.64 -14.85 -16.66
C LEU A 97 21.88 -14.58 -15.80
N TYR A 98 22.85 -15.49 -15.82
CA TYR A 98 24.14 -15.32 -15.16
C TYR A 98 24.93 -14.17 -15.81
N GLY A 99 25.09 -14.24 -17.13
CA GLY A 99 25.86 -13.26 -17.90
C GLY A 99 25.29 -11.85 -17.74
N HIS A 100 23.97 -11.71 -17.76
CA HIS A 100 23.30 -10.44 -17.53
C HIS A 100 23.49 -9.95 -16.08
N LEU A 101 23.22 -10.79 -15.07
CA LEU A 101 23.33 -10.40 -13.67
C LEU A 101 24.75 -9.93 -13.31
N PHE A 102 25.76 -10.74 -13.64
CA PHE A 102 27.15 -10.49 -13.22
C PHE A 102 27.97 -9.68 -14.23
N GLY A 103 27.45 -9.52 -15.45
CA GLY A 103 27.99 -8.59 -16.44
C GLY A 103 27.52 -7.16 -16.19
N THR A 104 26.28 -6.99 -15.70
CA THR A 104 25.64 -5.68 -15.59
C THR A 104 25.53 -5.20 -14.14
N PHE A 105 24.92 -5.97 -13.23
CA PHE A 105 24.51 -5.44 -11.92
C PHE A 105 25.42 -5.82 -10.75
N LEU A 106 25.86 -7.07 -10.69
CA LEU A 106 26.61 -7.61 -9.55
C LEU A 106 28.02 -8.00 -9.95
N THR A 107 28.94 -8.08 -8.99
CA THR A 107 30.24 -8.72 -9.22
C THR A 107 30.09 -10.24 -9.03
N PRO A 108 30.74 -11.06 -9.87
CA PRO A 108 30.65 -12.51 -9.75
C PRO A 108 31.19 -12.95 -8.39
N PRO A 109 30.51 -13.88 -7.69
CA PRO A 109 30.99 -14.37 -6.41
C PRO A 109 32.33 -15.07 -6.59
N GLY A 110 33.22 -14.95 -5.58
CA GLY A 110 34.44 -15.75 -5.54
C GLY A 110 34.09 -17.24 -5.60
N TYR A 111 34.89 -18.03 -6.34
CA TYR A 111 34.65 -19.46 -6.62
C TYR A 111 34.19 -20.22 -5.36
N ALA A 112 32.92 -20.62 -5.34
CA ALA A 112 32.28 -21.28 -4.22
C ALA A 112 32.41 -22.81 -4.35
N GLY A 113 33.62 -23.32 -4.11
CA GLY A 113 33.89 -24.77 -4.08
C GLY A 113 33.84 -25.46 -5.45
N ALA A 114 34.30 -26.71 -5.49
CA ALA A 114 34.43 -27.50 -6.72
C ALA A 114 33.11 -28.16 -7.19
N ASP A 115 32.07 -28.12 -6.37
CA ASP A 115 30.86 -28.94 -6.55
C ASP A 115 29.62 -28.16 -7.03
N LEU A 116 29.70 -26.82 -7.14
CA LEU A 116 28.59 -25.98 -7.60
C LEU A 116 28.73 -25.64 -9.09
N ASP A 117 27.63 -25.67 -9.84
CA ASP A 117 27.60 -25.07 -11.18
C ASP A 117 27.80 -23.55 -11.03
N PRO A 118 28.93 -22.99 -11.51
CA PRO A 118 29.22 -21.56 -11.35
C PRO A 118 28.18 -20.68 -12.04
N VAL A 119 27.45 -21.21 -13.02
CA VAL A 119 26.44 -20.51 -13.82
C VAL A 119 25.02 -20.84 -13.34
N GLY A 120 24.86 -21.80 -12.43
CA GLY A 120 23.57 -22.29 -11.97
C GLY A 120 22.72 -21.24 -11.25
N LEU A 121 21.40 -21.40 -11.28
CA LEU A 121 20.45 -20.50 -10.62
C LEU A 121 20.67 -20.40 -9.11
N GLN A 122 21.19 -21.46 -8.48
CA GLN A 122 21.53 -21.47 -7.07
C GLN A 122 22.56 -20.38 -6.73
N VAL A 123 23.68 -20.32 -7.44
CA VAL A 123 24.75 -19.33 -7.19
C VAL A 123 24.22 -17.91 -7.43
N GLN A 124 23.40 -17.76 -8.47
CA GLN A 124 22.75 -16.51 -8.81
C GLN A 124 21.78 -16.02 -7.72
N ILE A 125 20.89 -16.88 -7.21
CA ILE A 125 19.92 -16.54 -6.16
C ILE A 125 20.65 -16.24 -4.84
N LEU A 126 21.67 -17.01 -4.49
CA LEU A 126 22.48 -16.75 -3.30
C LEU A 126 23.20 -15.41 -3.37
N ALA A 127 23.73 -15.05 -4.54
CA ALA A 127 24.36 -13.75 -4.75
C ALA A 127 23.36 -12.60 -4.56
N ILE A 128 22.18 -12.70 -5.17
CA ILE A 128 21.13 -11.67 -5.03
C ILE A 128 20.67 -11.55 -3.57
N LEU A 129 20.40 -12.66 -2.88
CA LEU A 129 19.99 -12.65 -1.47
C LEU A 129 21.06 -12.03 -0.57
N ARG A 130 22.35 -12.32 -0.80
CA ARG A 130 23.44 -11.72 -0.04
C ARG A 130 23.52 -10.22 -0.26
N VAL A 131 23.39 -9.77 -1.52
CA VAL A 131 23.42 -8.35 -1.87
C VAL A 131 22.21 -7.62 -1.28
N LEU A 132 20.98 -8.12 -1.44
CA LEU A 132 19.76 -7.51 -0.87
C LEU A 132 19.73 -7.49 0.66
N ASN A 133 20.51 -8.35 1.33
CA ASN A 133 20.69 -8.36 2.78
C ASN A 133 21.83 -7.45 3.28
N LEU A 134 22.54 -6.73 2.39
CA LEU A 134 23.55 -5.77 2.83
C LEU A 134 22.93 -4.65 3.67
N LYS A 135 23.51 -4.41 4.84
CA LYS A 135 23.02 -3.39 5.78
C LYS A 135 23.34 -1.99 5.28
N GLY A 136 22.37 -1.09 5.45
CA GLY A 136 22.54 0.35 5.23
C GLY A 136 22.37 0.84 3.81
N ILE A 137 22.24 -0.06 2.82
CA ILE A 137 22.11 0.34 1.41
C ILE A 137 20.64 0.39 1.01
N TRP A 138 19.90 -0.66 1.30
CA TRP A 138 18.55 -0.86 0.79
C TRP A 138 17.48 -0.30 1.72
N HIS A 139 16.37 0.10 1.13
CA HIS A 139 15.16 0.50 1.85
C HIS A 139 14.49 -0.74 2.46
N ASP A 140 14.13 -0.66 3.75
CA ASP A 140 13.50 -1.78 4.45
C ASP A 140 11.97 -1.63 4.46
N PHE A 141 11.32 -2.21 3.44
CA PHE A 141 9.86 -2.20 3.34
C PHE A 141 9.15 -3.11 4.35
N SER A 142 9.88 -3.84 5.19
CA SER A 142 9.27 -4.45 6.37
C SER A 142 8.85 -3.43 7.42
N LEU A 143 9.39 -2.22 7.36
CA LEU A 143 8.99 -1.07 8.17
C LEU A 143 7.91 -0.27 7.45
N VAL A 144 6.87 0.14 8.18
CA VAL A 144 5.71 0.84 7.59
C VAL A 144 6.10 2.16 6.96
N GLU A 145 7.04 2.87 7.59
CA GLU A 145 7.48 4.19 7.18
C GLU A 145 8.04 4.16 5.76
N TRP A 146 8.86 3.14 5.46
CA TRP A 146 9.37 2.93 4.11
C TRP A 146 8.28 2.55 3.12
N ARG A 147 7.24 1.83 3.55
CA ARG A 147 6.09 1.53 2.66
C ARG A 147 5.28 2.78 2.31
N ILE A 148 5.17 3.73 3.24
CA ILE A 148 4.54 5.03 2.98
C ILE A 148 5.46 5.88 2.08
N ARG A 149 6.77 5.94 2.37
CA ARG A 149 7.75 6.76 1.64
C ARG A 149 8.12 6.23 0.26
N LEU A 150 7.75 5.01 -0.10
CA LEU A 150 8.05 4.41 -1.39
C LEU A 150 7.73 5.36 -2.56
N GLY A 151 6.53 5.93 -2.56
CA GLY A 151 6.13 6.87 -3.60
C GLY A 151 6.79 8.23 -3.50
N GLN A 152 7.21 8.66 -2.31
CA GLN A 152 8.00 9.88 -2.15
C GLN A 152 9.35 9.74 -2.88
N VAL A 153 10.05 8.62 -2.71
CA VAL A 153 11.34 8.37 -3.39
C VAL A 153 11.16 8.24 -4.90
N LEU A 154 10.04 7.71 -5.37
CA LEU A 154 9.78 7.52 -6.81
C LEU A 154 9.23 8.75 -7.52
N PHE A 155 8.37 9.53 -6.87
CA PHE A 155 7.56 10.55 -7.55
C PHE A 155 7.86 11.99 -7.13
N SER A 156 8.60 12.21 -6.04
CA SER A 156 8.99 13.57 -5.65
C SER A 156 10.10 14.12 -6.53
N ASP A 157 10.15 15.45 -6.63
CA ASP A 157 11.24 16.15 -7.30
C ASP A 157 12.56 15.97 -6.54
N PRO A 158 13.69 15.81 -7.24
CA PRO A 158 15.00 15.74 -6.59
C PRO A 158 15.33 17.06 -5.90
N ASP A 159 15.89 16.97 -4.69
CA ASP A 159 16.30 18.15 -3.91
C ASP A 159 17.26 19.04 -4.72
N PRO A 160 17.15 20.38 -4.61
CA PRO A 160 18.04 21.28 -5.29
C PRO A 160 19.46 21.14 -4.72
N VAL A 161 20.31 20.38 -5.43
CA VAL A 161 21.74 20.21 -5.09
C VAL A 161 22.38 21.58 -4.85
N HIS A 162 22.86 21.82 -3.62
CA HIS A 162 23.64 23.00 -3.28
C HIS A 162 24.92 23.00 -4.11
N ALA A 163 25.31 24.16 -4.65
CA ALA A 163 26.40 24.29 -5.61
C ALA A 163 27.77 23.79 -5.09
N ASP A 164 27.90 23.57 -3.78
CA ASP A 164 29.15 23.22 -3.09
C ASP A 164 29.26 21.73 -2.71
N GLU A 165 28.23 20.89 -2.94
CA GLU A 165 28.28 19.46 -2.62
C GLU A 165 28.61 18.58 -3.84
N PRO A 166 29.49 17.56 -3.70
CA PRO A 166 29.75 16.61 -4.77
C PRO A 166 28.49 15.81 -5.07
N LEU A 167 28.12 15.75 -6.36
CA LEU A 167 27.00 14.93 -6.83
C LEU A 167 27.23 13.46 -6.43
N PRO A 168 26.26 12.82 -5.74
CA PRO A 168 26.38 11.41 -5.40
C PRO A 168 26.39 10.56 -6.67
N LEU A 169 27.09 9.42 -6.61
CA LEU A 169 27.09 8.46 -7.73
C LEU A 169 25.68 7.87 -7.94
N TRP A 170 24.95 7.65 -6.84
CA TRP A 170 23.58 7.13 -6.85
C TRP A 170 22.68 8.00 -5.99
N THR A 171 21.55 8.44 -6.55
CA THR A 171 20.46 9.06 -5.77
C THR A 171 19.68 8.00 -5.00
N GLU A 172 18.85 8.40 -4.02
CA GLU A 172 17.95 7.47 -3.32
C GLU A 172 17.00 6.75 -4.30
N ARG A 173 16.54 7.46 -5.34
CA ARG A 173 15.73 6.90 -6.42
C ARG A 173 16.50 5.84 -7.21
N ASP A 174 17.76 6.09 -7.55
CA ASP A 174 18.58 5.11 -8.28
C ASP A 174 18.79 3.83 -7.47
N ILE A 175 19.08 3.97 -6.17
CA ILE A 175 19.23 2.83 -5.24
C ILE A 175 17.92 2.04 -5.17
N LEU A 176 16.77 2.73 -5.09
CA LEU A 176 15.46 2.08 -5.07
C LEU A 176 15.16 1.34 -6.37
N LEU A 177 15.44 1.93 -7.53
CA LEU A 177 15.19 1.28 -8.82
C LEU A 177 16.09 0.07 -9.03
N LEU A 178 17.34 0.12 -8.58
CA LEU A 178 18.19 -1.07 -8.53
C LEU A 178 17.65 -2.12 -7.57
N GLN A 179 17.19 -1.73 -6.38
CA GLN A 179 16.57 -2.65 -5.42
C GLN A 179 15.37 -3.37 -6.03
N ILE A 180 14.46 -2.63 -6.70
CA ILE A 180 13.31 -3.21 -7.40
C ILE A 180 13.76 -4.17 -8.50
N SER A 181 14.76 -3.79 -9.31
CA SER A 181 15.31 -4.64 -10.38
C SER A 181 15.89 -5.95 -9.83
N LEU A 182 16.74 -5.88 -8.80
CA LEU A 182 17.31 -7.07 -8.14
C LEU A 182 16.23 -7.93 -7.47
N SER A 183 15.19 -7.32 -6.93
CA SER A 183 14.05 -8.02 -6.34
C SER A 183 13.20 -8.73 -7.40
N CYS A 184 13.08 -8.15 -8.61
CA CYS A 184 12.45 -8.80 -9.76
C CYS A 184 13.29 -10.00 -10.25
N GLU A 185 14.63 -9.84 -10.37
CA GLU A 185 15.53 -10.97 -10.66
C GLU A 185 15.32 -12.12 -9.66
N LEU A 186 15.30 -11.81 -8.35
CA LEU A 186 15.09 -12.82 -7.31
C LEU A 186 13.73 -13.50 -7.45
N LEU A 187 12.65 -12.72 -7.59
CA LEU A 187 11.29 -13.23 -7.69
C LEU A 187 11.12 -14.17 -8.88
N LEU A 188 11.57 -13.76 -10.08
CA LEU A 188 11.38 -14.54 -11.30
C LEU A 188 12.24 -15.81 -11.33
N ARG A 189 13.44 -15.78 -10.75
CA ARG A 189 14.30 -16.97 -10.61
C ARG A 189 13.73 -17.96 -9.60
N LEU A 190 13.24 -17.48 -8.45
CA LEU A 190 12.56 -18.33 -7.47
C LEU A 190 11.25 -18.92 -8.03
N ASP A 191 10.49 -18.16 -8.82
CA ASP A 191 9.30 -18.66 -9.50
C ASP A 191 9.64 -19.82 -10.45
N ALA A 192 10.71 -19.68 -11.25
CA ALA A 192 11.19 -20.73 -12.13
C ALA A 192 11.65 -22.00 -11.38
N LEU A 193 12.34 -21.84 -10.24
CA LEU A 193 12.67 -22.97 -9.36
C LEU A 193 11.42 -23.67 -8.82
N SER A 194 10.43 -22.88 -8.38
CA SER A 194 9.19 -23.42 -7.81
C SER A 194 8.36 -24.20 -8.84
N ALA A 195 8.27 -23.68 -10.07
CA ALA A 195 7.54 -24.32 -11.17
C ALA A 195 8.22 -25.62 -11.63
N SER A 196 9.56 -25.64 -11.72
CA SER A 196 10.33 -26.84 -12.04
C SER A 196 10.13 -27.93 -10.99
N ARG A 197 10.14 -27.56 -9.70
CA ARG A 197 9.91 -28.50 -8.59
C ARG A 197 8.48 -29.04 -8.53
N ALA A 198 7.49 -28.22 -8.88
CA ALA A 198 6.10 -28.65 -8.98
C ALA A 198 5.85 -29.60 -10.16
N GLY A 199 6.85 -29.80 -11.04
CA GLY A 199 6.71 -30.58 -12.27
C GLY A 199 5.88 -29.87 -13.33
N GLU A 200 5.67 -28.55 -13.19
CA GLU A 200 4.91 -27.72 -14.13
C GLU A 200 5.73 -27.38 -15.37
N VAL A 201 7.06 -27.31 -15.23
CA VAL A 201 8.02 -26.98 -16.30
C VAL A 201 9.16 -28.02 -16.30
N ALA A 202 9.77 -28.25 -17.46
CA ALA A 202 10.94 -29.12 -17.58
C ALA A 202 12.07 -28.66 -16.64
N ASP A 203 12.68 -29.60 -15.90
CA ASP A 203 13.73 -29.24 -14.94
C ASP A 203 15.00 -28.78 -15.68
N GLN A 204 15.20 -27.47 -15.64
CA GLN A 204 16.40 -26.79 -16.13
C GLN A 204 17.25 -26.23 -14.97
N THR A 205 16.88 -26.56 -13.72
CA THR A 205 17.31 -25.80 -12.55
C THR A 205 18.39 -26.50 -11.74
N GLN A 206 18.49 -27.83 -11.79
CA GLN A 206 19.48 -28.64 -11.07
C GLN A 206 19.68 -28.22 -9.58
N VAL A 207 18.64 -27.71 -8.90
CA VAL A 207 18.72 -27.24 -7.51
C VAL A 207 18.28 -28.34 -6.54
N SER A 208 19.10 -28.64 -5.54
CA SER A 208 18.79 -29.67 -4.53
C SER A 208 17.87 -29.17 -3.41
N ALA A 209 17.21 -30.09 -2.68
CA ALA A 209 16.33 -29.72 -1.56
C ALA A 209 17.07 -28.99 -0.42
N GLN A 210 18.33 -29.36 -0.17
CA GLN A 210 19.18 -28.71 0.85
C GLN A 210 19.50 -27.26 0.50
N GLU A 211 19.58 -26.95 -0.80
CA GLU A 211 19.82 -25.59 -1.27
C GLU A 211 18.60 -24.71 -1.07
N ILE A 212 17.40 -25.26 -1.24
CA ILE A 212 16.15 -24.56 -0.94
C ILE A 212 16.06 -24.21 0.55
N GLU A 213 16.46 -25.13 1.43
CA GLU A 213 16.58 -24.85 2.87
C GLU A 213 17.61 -23.75 3.15
N THR A 214 18.72 -23.75 2.40
CA THR A 214 19.73 -22.68 2.48
C THR A 214 19.16 -21.33 2.06
N PHE A 215 18.37 -21.28 0.98
CA PHE A 215 17.70 -20.05 0.56
C PHE A 215 16.73 -19.56 1.63
N ALA A 216 15.88 -20.46 2.16
CA ALA A 216 14.95 -20.14 3.23
C ALA A 216 15.67 -19.59 4.48
N GLY A 217 16.83 -20.15 4.84
CA GLY A 217 17.66 -19.66 5.93
C GLY A 217 18.28 -18.27 5.70
N LEU A 218 18.40 -17.81 4.45
CA LEU A 218 18.89 -16.48 4.07
C LEU A 218 17.79 -15.47 3.80
N THR A 219 16.53 -15.91 3.64
CA THR A 219 15.40 -14.99 3.56
C THR A 219 15.18 -14.30 4.90
N THR A 220 14.93 -13.00 4.84
CA THR A 220 14.66 -12.15 5.99
C THR A 220 13.27 -11.54 5.83
N ARG A 221 12.71 -10.95 6.89
CA ARG A 221 11.47 -10.18 6.79
C ARG A 221 11.59 -9.11 5.69
N LYS A 222 12.73 -8.42 5.65
CA LYS A 222 13.06 -7.42 4.63
C LYS A 222 13.02 -8.00 3.21
N THR A 223 13.72 -9.09 2.92
CA THR A 223 13.74 -9.66 1.56
C THR A 223 12.41 -10.27 1.15
N ASN A 224 11.60 -10.76 2.10
CA ASN A 224 10.21 -11.12 1.82
C ASN A 224 9.38 -9.93 1.35
N TRP A 225 9.56 -8.76 1.97
CA TRP A 225 8.91 -7.52 1.53
C TRP A 225 9.47 -6.99 0.20
N ASP A 226 10.76 -7.17 -0.07
CA ASP A 226 11.35 -6.86 -1.38
C ASP A 226 10.69 -7.68 -2.51
N MET A 227 10.42 -8.97 -2.28
CA MET A 227 9.67 -9.80 -3.25
C MET A 227 8.21 -9.36 -3.40
N ILE A 228 7.56 -8.91 -2.31
CA ILE A 228 6.20 -8.34 -2.38
C ILE A 228 6.22 -7.06 -3.22
N LEU A 229 7.21 -6.20 -3.03
CA LEU A 229 7.41 -4.99 -3.83
C LEU A 229 7.60 -5.33 -5.31
N ALA A 230 8.51 -6.24 -5.64
CA ALA A 230 8.73 -6.67 -7.02
C ALA A 230 7.45 -7.18 -7.68
N ARG A 231 6.68 -8.04 -6.98
CA ARG A 231 5.40 -8.54 -7.48
C ARG A 231 4.40 -7.39 -7.73
N ARG A 232 4.26 -6.47 -6.76
CA ARG A 232 3.33 -5.33 -6.89
C ARG A 232 3.76 -4.39 -8.01
N PHE A 233 5.06 -4.18 -8.19
CA PHE A 233 5.60 -3.38 -9.27
C PHE A 233 5.25 -3.98 -10.64
N LEU A 234 5.58 -5.26 -10.87
CA LEU A 234 5.29 -5.95 -12.14
C LEU A 234 3.78 -6.05 -12.45
N GLU A 235 2.95 -6.18 -11.43
CA GLU A 235 1.48 -6.25 -11.58
C GLU A 235 0.80 -4.90 -11.86
N ASN A 236 1.40 -3.77 -11.47
CA ASN A 236 0.67 -2.49 -11.43
C ASN A 236 1.33 -1.36 -12.22
N ILE A 237 2.64 -1.42 -12.43
CA ILE A 237 3.41 -0.37 -13.07
C ILE A 237 3.82 -0.80 -14.47
N LEU A 238 3.63 0.09 -15.43
CA LEU A 238 4.19 0.06 -16.76
C LEU A 238 5.33 1.09 -16.81
N VAL A 239 6.48 0.68 -17.34
CA VAL A 239 7.69 1.49 -17.44
C VAL A 239 7.89 1.85 -18.90
N ILE A 240 8.10 3.13 -19.18
CA ILE A 240 8.48 3.62 -20.51
C ILE A 240 9.67 4.58 -20.40
N LYS A 241 10.45 4.72 -21.47
CA LYS A 241 11.52 5.72 -21.56
C LYS A 241 10.98 7.05 -22.06
N GLY A 242 11.40 8.15 -21.45
CA GLY A 242 10.99 9.50 -21.83
C GLY A 242 11.36 9.91 -23.26
N ASP A 243 12.38 9.30 -23.86
CA ASP A 243 12.86 9.63 -25.22
C ASP A 243 12.12 8.88 -26.34
N ASP A 244 11.18 7.99 -26.02
CA ASP A 244 10.33 7.31 -27.01
C ASP A 244 9.21 8.25 -27.53
N GLU A 245 9.58 9.41 -28.07
CA GLU A 245 8.68 10.28 -28.84
C GLU A 245 8.16 9.61 -30.12
N SER A 246 8.71 8.46 -30.51
CA SER A 246 8.18 7.63 -31.60
C SER A 246 6.80 7.02 -31.28
N ALA A 247 6.43 6.92 -30.00
CA ALA A 247 5.09 6.53 -29.57
C ALA A 247 4.08 7.71 -29.54
N LEU A 248 4.56 8.96 -29.71
CA LEU A 248 3.80 10.18 -29.43
C LEU A 248 3.39 11.01 -30.66
N THR A 249 3.55 10.52 -31.89
CA THR A 249 3.11 11.26 -33.10
C THR A 249 2.22 10.44 -34.06
N PRO A 250 1.04 10.95 -34.49
CA PRO A 250 0.45 10.53 -35.75
C PRO A 250 1.29 11.11 -36.90
N VAL A 251 1.62 10.27 -37.89
CA VAL A 251 2.39 10.60 -39.10
C VAL A 251 1.96 11.95 -39.67
N GLN A 252 2.87 12.94 -39.64
CA GLN A 252 2.78 14.13 -40.50
C GLN A 252 4.10 14.39 -41.22
N GLU A 253 3.95 14.82 -42.46
CA GLU A 253 4.93 14.79 -43.52
C GLU A 253 6.10 15.76 -43.37
N LYS A 254 7.21 15.35 -44.00
CA LYS A 254 8.48 16.06 -44.17
C LYS A 254 8.32 17.55 -44.55
N ARG A 255 8.89 18.44 -43.74
CA ARG A 255 9.42 19.78 -44.08
C ARG A 255 10.65 20.01 -43.19
N GLY A 256 11.81 20.53 -43.57
CA GLY A 256 12.36 21.15 -44.78
C GLY A 256 13.66 21.87 -44.36
N LEU A 257 14.73 21.70 -45.15
CA LEU A 257 16.16 22.00 -44.97
C LEU A 257 16.65 23.44 -44.58
N LEU A 258 16.25 24.07 -43.47
CA LEU A 258 16.78 25.43 -43.11
C LEU A 258 17.07 25.76 -41.62
N SER A 259 17.61 24.85 -40.81
CA SER A 259 18.04 25.18 -39.41
C SER A 259 19.55 25.05 -39.17
N ILE A 260 20.36 25.52 -40.13
CA ILE A 260 21.80 25.78 -39.93
C ILE A 260 21.93 27.27 -39.72
N PHE A 261 22.04 27.75 -38.47
CA PHE A 261 22.73 28.97 -38.01
C PHE A 261 22.28 29.28 -36.58
N GLY A 262 22.93 28.64 -35.61
CA GLY A 262 22.72 28.85 -34.19
C GLY A 262 23.84 28.18 -33.41
N GLY A 263 25.01 28.84 -33.37
CA GLY A 263 26.16 28.38 -32.59
C GLY A 263 25.89 28.56 -31.11
N GLY A 264 25.50 27.47 -30.45
CA GLY A 264 25.56 27.28 -29.01
C GLY A 264 26.11 25.88 -28.77
N THR A 265 27.18 25.77 -27.99
CA THR A 265 27.65 24.48 -27.48
C THR A 265 26.45 23.77 -26.82
N PRO A 266 26.10 22.54 -27.20
CA PRO A 266 25.08 21.81 -26.48
C PRO A 266 25.61 21.58 -25.06
N LYS A 267 25.03 22.27 -24.08
CA LYS A 267 25.08 21.78 -22.70
C LYS A 267 24.51 20.36 -22.76
N GLU A 268 25.28 19.40 -22.26
CA GLU A 268 24.88 17.99 -22.13
C GLU A 268 23.43 17.93 -21.61
N ILE A 269 22.54 17.37 -22.43
CA ILE A 269 21.17 17.06 -22.06
C ILE A 269 21.27 15.76 -21.24
N PRO A 270 20.93 15.75 -19.95
CA PRO A 270 20.88 14.51 -19.20
C PRO A 270 19.81 13.60 -19.81
N MET A 271 20.19 12.34 -20.04
CA MET A 271 19.48 11.29 -20.77
C MET A 271 18.10 10.92 -20.18
N SER A 272 17.21 10.45 -21.08
CA SER A 272 15.87 9.86 -20.90
C SER A 272 15.47 9.50 -19.45
N ASP A 273 14.62 10.33 -18.83
CA ASP A 273 13.99 9.94 -17.56
C ASP A 273 12.97 8.82 -17.81
N ILE A 274 12.89 7.89 -16.88
CA ILE A 274 11.97 6.76 -16.87
C ILE A 274 10.60 7.24 -16.37
N ILE A 275 9.52 6.83 -17.04
CA ILE A 275 8.15 7.19 -16.64
C ILE A 275 7.41 5.94 -16.16
N PHE A 276 6.72 6.07 -15.03
CA PHE A 276 5.91 5.02 -14.42
C PHE A 276 4.42 5.30 -14.66
N LEU A 277 3.76 4.40 -15.38
CA LEU A 277 2.35 4.51 -15.75
C LEU A 277 1.51 3.42 -15.03
N PRO A 278 0.25 3.70 -14.66
CA PRO A 278 -0.64 2.68 -14.11
C PRO A 278 -1.08 1.66 -15.18
N GLN A 279 -0.95 0.37 -14.88
CA GLN A 279 -1.58 -0.70 -15.68
C GLN A 279 -3.09 -0.81 -15.42
N HIS A 280 -3.54 -0.46 -14.21
CA HIS A 280 -4.91 -0.71 -13.75
C HIS A 280 -5.63 0.57 -13.29
N GLN A 281 -5.53 1.63 -14.09
CA GLN A 281 -6.05 2.96 -13.74
C GLN A 281 -7.55 2.98 -13.41
N THR A 282 -8.38 2.30 -14.21
CA THR A 282 -9.82 2.18 -13.96
C THR A 282 -10.13 1.57 -12.58
N ARG A 283 -9.32 0.59 -12.15
CA ARG A 283 -9.47 -0.05 -10.85
C ARG A 283 -9.18 0.92 -9.71
N GLN A 284 -8.11 1.72 -9.84
CA GLN A 284 -7.76 2.73 -8.82
C GLN A 284 -8.83 3.81 -8.70
N LEU A 285 -9.27 4.37 -9.82
CA LEU A 285 -10.31 5.41 -9.83
C LEU A 285 -11.66 4.89 -9.30
N SER A 286 -12.03 3.65 -9.65
CA SER A 286 -13.23 3.01 -9.09
C SER A 286 -13.10 2.78 -7.58
N GLY A 287 -11.91 2.43 -7.08
CA GLY A 287 -11.64 2.28 -5.66
C GLY A 287 -11.73 3.61 -4.90
N LEU A 288 -11.15 4.68 -5.47
CA LEU A 288 -11.23 6.03 -4.93
C LEU A 288 -12.67 6.54 -4.86
N LEU A 289 -13.44 6.32 -5.93
CA LEU A 289 -14.86 6.69 -5.98
C LEU A 289 -15.65 5.97 -4.88
N HIS A 290 -15.50 4.64 -4.80
CA HIS A 290 -16.21 3.86 -3.79
C HIS A 290 -15.86 4.30 -2.36
N PHE A 291 -14.58 4.61 -2.11
CA PHE A 291 -14.11 5.14 -0.84
C PHE A 291 -14.74 6.50 -0.52
N ALA A 292 -14.69 7.45 -1.45
CA ALA A 292 -15.26 8.78 -1.30
C ALA A 292 -16.79 8.77 -1.11
N GLU A 293 -17.53 7.96 -1.88
CA GLU A 293 -18.98 7.77 -1.75
C GLU A 293 -19.35 7.21 -0.38
N THR A 294 -18.63 6.17 0.06
CA THR A 294 -18.90 5.50 1.34
C THR A 294 -18.65 6.45 2.52
N LEU A 295 -17.59 7.27 2.45
CA LEU A 295 -17.31 8.31 3.45
C LEU A 295 -18.16 9.56 3.31
N LYS A 296 -19.12 9.59 2.37
CA LYS A 296 -20.00 10.74 2.09
C LYS A 296 -19.19 12.04 1.86
N TRP A 297 -18.05 11.94 1.19
CA TRP A 297 -17.20 13.09 0.87
C TRP A 297 -18.03 14.15 0.11
N PRO A 298 -17.94 15.45 0.45
CA PRO A 298 -18.58 16.50 -0.33
C PRO A 298 -17.97 16.56 -1.75
N THR A 299 -18.57 17.30 -2.69
CA THR A 299 -17.87 17.69 -3.94
C THR A 299 -17.30 16.54 -4.81
N ILE A 300 -17.76 15.30 -4.63
CA ILE A 300 -17.21 14.12 -5.30
C ILE A 300 -17.29 14.21 -6.83
N ASP A 301 -18.41 14.73 -7.35
CA ASP A 301 -18.63 14.89 -8.79
C ASP A 301 -17.62 15.86 -9.42
N SER A 302 -17.26 16.94 -8.71
CA SER A 302 -16.25 17.88 -9.19
C SER A 302 -14.85 17.29 -9.20
N ILE A 303 -14.49 16.50 -8.17
CA ILE A 303 -13.19 15.83 -8.09
C ILE A 303 -13.05 14.83 -9.24
N LEU A 304 -14.07 13.98 -9.44
CA LEU A 304 -14.07 13.00 -10.53
C LEU A 304 -13.99 13.66 -11.91
N LYS A 305 -14.75 14.73 -12.12
CA LYS A 305 -14.71 15.45 -13.40
C LYS A 305 -13.32 16.04 -13.63
N ALA A 306 -12.73 16.68 -12.63
CA ALA A 306 -11.37 17.22 -12.73
C ALA A 306 -10.34 16.12 -13.02
N LEU A 307 -10.43 14.96 -12.36
CA LEU A 307 -9.56 13.82 -12.64
C LEU A 307 -9.75 13.26 -14.06
N ALA A 308 -10.99 13.12 -14.52
CA ALA A 308 -11.28 12.65 -15.88
C ALA A 308 -10.73 13.60 -16.95
N ASP A 309 -10.91 14.91 -16.75
CA ASP A 309 -10.38 15.97 -17.62
C ASP A 309 -8.84 15.92 -17.63
N LYS A 310 -8.20 15.79 -16.46
CA LYS A 310 -6.74 15.67 -16.32
C LYS A 310 -6.20 14.45 -17.06
N LEU A 311 -6.89 13.33 -16.97
CA LEU A 311 -6.47 12.04 -17.55
C LEU A 311 -6.82 11.89 -19.04
N GLY A 312 -7.43 12.90 -19.67
CA GLY A 312 -7.69 12.91 -21.11
C GLY A 312 -8.72 11.85 -21.56
N VAL A 313 -9.74 11.57 -20.74
CA VAL A 313 -10.80 10.62 -21.10
C VAL A 313 -11.56 11.11 -22.34
N SER A 314 -11.49 10.36 -23.44
CA SER A 314 -12.22 10.69 -24.68
C SER A 314 -13.71 10.39 -24.52
N ASP A 315 -14.51 11.43 -24.40
CA ASP A 315 -15.96 11.33 -24.33
C ASP A 315 -16.56 11.06 -25.72
N GLN A 316 -16.44 9.83 -26.22
CA GLN A 316 -16.97 9.45 -27.55
C GLN A 316 -18.51 9.47 -27.64
N ASN A 317 -19.22 9.89 -26.59
CA ASN A 317 -20.69 9.99 -26.57
C ASN A 317 -21.20 11.29 -25.89
N ALA A 318 -20.53 12.42 -26.14
CA ALA A 318 -20.89 13.73 -25.59
C ALA A 318 -22.34 14.20 -25.88
N GLU A 319 -23.08 13.56 -26.79
CA GLU A 319 -24.47 13.95 -27.10
C GLU A 319 -25.55 13.21 -26.27
N ARG A 320 -25.20 12.24 -25.42
CA ARG A 320 -26.19 11.58 -24.54
C ARG A 320 -25.63 11.17 -23.18
N ARG A 321 -25.66 12.07 -22.18
CA ARG A 321 -26.03 11.76 -20.77
C ARG A 321 -25.95 13.00 -19.88
N MET A 322 -27.01 13.24 -19.11
CA MET A 322 -27.06 14.24 -18.02
C MET A 322 -26.47 13.71 -16.69
N GLN A 323 -25.60 12.69 -16.72
CA GLN A 323 -24.95 12.15 -15.53
C GLN A 323 -23.49 11.79 -15.84
N PRO A 324 -22.53 12.13 -14.95
CA PRO A 324 -21.15 11.71 -15.13
C PRO A 324 -21.08 10.18 -15.20
N ALA A 325 -20.42 9.66 -16.24
CA ALA A 325 -20.25 8.22 -16.38
C ALA A 325 -19.43 7.66 -15.22
N SER A 326 -19.83 6.50 -14.69
CA SER A 326 -19.04 5.78 -13.67
C SER A 326 -17.60 5.57 -14.19
N PRO A 327 -16.57 5.64 -13.32
CA PRO A 327 -15.18 5.38 -13.70
C PRO A 327 -14.97 4.05 -14.42
N SER A 328 -15.83 3.06 -14.14
CA SER A 328 -15.85 1.76 -14.82
C SER A 328 -16.13 1.81 -16.33
N ALA A 329 -16.73 2.91 -16.82
CA ALA A 329 -17.02 3.13 -18.24
C ALA A 329 -15.93 3.93 -18.96
N TRP A 330 -14.91 4.41 -18.24
CA TRP A 330 -13.79 5.14 -18.84
C TRP A 330 -12.81 4.17 -19.49
N SER A 331 -12.58 4.35 -20.79
CA SER A 331 -11.51 3.67 -21.51
C SER A 331 -10.23 4.48 -21.39
N PHE A 332 -9.23 3.94 -20.69
CA PHE A 332 -7.91 4.54 -20.58
C PHE A 332 -6.92 3.77 -21.44
N ASN A 333 -6.16 4.50 -22.25
CA ASN A 333 -4.92 3.98 -22.82
C ASN A 333 -3.76 4.62 -22.04
N PRO A 334 -2.98 3.85 -21.26
CA PRO A 334 -1.92 4.40 -20.41
C PRO A 334 -0.82 5.11 -21.21
N THR A 335 -0.69 4.80 -22.51
CA THR A 335 0.30 5.42 -23.41
C THR A 335 -0.19 6.71 -24.08
N THR A 336 -1.39 7.18 -23.75
CA THR A 336 -1.90 8.44 -24.30
C THR A 336 -1.03 9.62 -23.84
N PRO A 337 -0.71 10.60 -24.71
CA PRO A 337 0.11 11.76 -24.33
C PRO A 337 -0.34 12.48 -23.06
N SER A 338 -1.66 12.57 -22.81
CA SER A 338 -2.23 13.16 -21.59
C SER A 338 -1.84 12.37 -20.33
N VAL A 339 -1.95 11.04 -20.37
CA VAL A 339 -1.59 10.17 -19.24
C VAL A 339 -0.08 10.20 -19.02
N VAL A 340 0.71 10.11 -20.10
CA VAL A 340 2.17 10.20 -20.03
C VAL A 340 2.62 11.54 -19.46
N SER A 341 1.99 12.64 -19.86
CA SER A 341 2.31 13.98 -19.33
C SER A 341 1.92 14.14 -17.86
N VAL A 342 0.85 13.48 -17.41
CA VAL A 342 0.37 13.57 -16.02
C VAL A 342 1.25 12.76 -15.09
N TYR A 343 1.56 11.51 -15.44
CA TYR A 343 2.34 10.60 -14.60
C TYR A 343 3.86 10.71 -14.82
N GLY A 344 4.29 11.33 -15.92
CA GLY A 344 5.67 11.75 -16.11
C GLY A 344 6.14 12.52 -14.89
N THR A 345 7.23 12.04 -14.27
CA THR A 345 8.00 12.86 -13.33
C THR A 345 8.35 14.14 -14.07
N PRO A 346 8.12 15.33 -13.48
CA PRO A 346 8.13 16.56 -14.25
C PRO A 346 9.46 16.69 -14.98
N LEU A 347 9.36 16.55 -16.31
CA LEU A 347 10.45 16.75 -17.25
C LEU A 347 11.10 18.07 -16.86
N GLN A 348 12.38 18.01 -16.49
CA GLN A 348 13.17 19.16 -16.02
C GLN A 348 12.80 20.43 -16.80
N THR A 349 12.05 21.33 -16.18
CA THR A 349 11.91 22.69 -16.71
C THR A 349 12.99 23.57 -16.08
N PRO A 350 13.62 24.47 -16.84
CA PRO A 350 14.74 25.26 -16.36
C PRO A 350 14.33 26.17 -15.21
N ARG A 351 15.10 26.05 -14.12
CA ARG A 351 14.99 26.81 -12.86
C ARG A 351 14.77 28.30 -13.11
N SER A 352 13.66 28.83 -12.63
CA SER A 352 13.50 30.28 -12.41
C SER A 352 14.02 30.56 -11.00
N ALA A 353 15.23 31.10 -10.91
CA ALA A 353 15.79 31.62 -9.66
C ALA A 353 14.92 32.79 -9.20
N GLY A 354 14.23 32.65 -8.07
CA GLY A 354 13.55 33.79 -7.47
C GLY A 354 12.27 33.48 -6.72
N HIS A 355 12.18 32.40 -5.96
CA HIS A 355 11.40 32.39 -4.72
C HIS A 355 12.15 31.48 -3.75
N GLN A 356 12.69 32.08 -2.68
CA GLN A 356 13.03 31.36 -1.47
C GLN A 356 11.71 30.85 -0.91
N LEU A 357 11.29 29.65 -1.34
CA LEU A 357 10.28 28.88 -0.66
C LEU A 357 11.04 28.12 0.42
N ASP A 358 10.77 28.50 1.66
CA ASP A 358 11.28 27.83 2.85
C ASP A 358 11.07 26.31 2.74
N ASP A 359 12.11 25.59 3.11
CA ASP A 359 12.28 24.14 2.95
C ASP A 359 11.07 23.33 3.46
N TYR A 360 10.47 22.59 2.53
CA TYR A 360 9.27 21.75 2.64
C TYR A 360 9.33 20.62 3.69
N PHE A 361 10.47 20.41 4.35
CA PHE A 361 10.60 19.51 5.53
C PHE A 361 11.50 20.08 6.64
N GLY A 362 11.88 21.36 6.60
CA GLY A 362 13.04 21.85 7.33
C GLY A 362 14.30 21.08 6.93
N ARG A 363 15.46 21.45 7.48
CA ARG A 363 16.69 20.68 7.30
C ARG A 363 16.40 19.20 7.50
N VAL A 364 16.69 18.40 6.48
CA VAL A 364 16.73 16.93 6.56
C VAL A 364 17.88 16.54 7.49
N GLN A 365 17.70 16.75 8.80
CA GLN A 365 18.00 15.67 9.71
C GLN A 365 16.95 14.61 9.40
N LYS A 366 17.44 13.48 8.90
CA LYS A 366 16.81 12.16 8.95
C LYS A 366 15.66 12.19 9.96
N PRO A 367 14.39 12.20 9.52
CA PRO A 367 13.28 12.43 10.43
C PRO A 367 13.35 11.37 11.52
N THR A 368 13.67 11.79 12.74
CA THR A 368 13.46 10.96 13.91
C THR A 368 11.95 10.97 14.11
N VAL A 369 11.26 10.10 13.37
CA VAL A 369 9.84 9.80 13.59
C VAL A 369 9.76 9.17 14.98
N ARG A 370 9.84 9.95 16.05
CA ARG A 370 9.76 9.44 17.40
C ARG A 370 8.30 9.13 17.69
N ARG A 371 7.87 7.92 17.40
CA ARG A 371 6.58 7.36 17.86
C ARG A 371 6.57 7.12 19.39
N ASN A 372 7.51 7.68 20.14
CA ASN A 372 7.43 7.74 21.61
C ASN A 372 6.21 8.53 22.08
N ASN A 373 5.56 9.29 21.20
CA ASN A 373 4.19 9.76 21.35
C ASN A 373 3.41 9.41 20.07
N SER A 374 2.46 8.48 20.14
CA SER A 374 1.64 7.95 19.03
C SER A 374 0.68 8.97 18.38
N LYS A 375 1.09 10.23 18.20
CA LYS A 375 0.16 11.34 17.97
C LYS A 375 0.62 12.17 16.78
N SER A 376 -0.04 11.92 15.65
CA SER A 376 0.07 12.60 14.36
C SER A 376 1.20 12.16 13.44
N LEU A 377 0.81 11.64 12.27
CA LEU A 377 1.67 11.59 11.08
C LEU A 377 1.22 12.76 10.23
N ARG A 378 1.93 13.88 10.35
CA ARG A 378 1.68 15.04 9.51
C ARG A 378 2.42 14.89 8.19
N VAL A 379 1.66 14.90 7.10
CA VAL A 379 2.21 14.83 5.75
C VAL A 379 1.79 16.08 5.00
N PRO A 380 2.74 16.82 4.40
CA PRO A 380 2.37 17.94 3.55
C PRO A 380 1.62 17.42 2.32
N LEU A 381 0.49 18.07 2.04
CA LEU A 381 -0.31 17.86 0.86
C LEU A 381 0.25 18.74 -0.26
N SER A 382 0.36 18.20 -1.47
CA SER A 382 0.83 19.03 -2.59
C SER A 382 -0.16 20.15 -2.89
N SER A 383 0.30 21.38 -2.66
CA SER A 383 -0.41 22.62 -2.98
C SER A 383 -0.23 23.04 -4.43
N THR A 384 0.19 22.14 -5.34
CA THR A 384 0.45 22.47 -6.76
C THR A 384 -0.76 23.13 -7.43
N LEU A 385 -1.98 22.90 -6.90
CA LEU A 385 -3.20 23.59 -7.32
C LEU A 385 -3.27 25.09 -6.95
N LEU A 386 -2.56 25.54 -5.91
CA LEU A 386 -2.48 26.94 -5.46
C LEU A 386 -1.44 27.78 -6.24
N SER A 387 -0.51 27.17 -6.96
CA SER A 387 0.59 27.88 -7.64
C SER A 387 0.20 28.62 -8.94
N PHE A 388 -1.07 28.57 -9.34
CA PHE A 388 -1.54 29.05 -10.65
C PHE A 388 -2.30 30.37 -10.65
N ALA A 389 -2.13 31.22 -9.63
CA ALA A 389 -2.78 32.52 -9.64
C ALA A 389 -2.05 33.59 -10.50
N ASP A 390 -0.75 33.46 -10.80
CA ASP A 390 0.01 34.62 -11.33
C ASP A 390 1.15 34.36 -12.33
N SER A 391 1.15 33.25 -13.09
CA SER A 391 2.15 33.09 -14.16
C SER A 391 1.59 32.53 -15.47
N SER A 392 1.94 33.20 -16.56
CA SER A 392 1.54 32.98 -17.96
C SER A 392 2.19 31.76 -18.62
N LYS A 393 2.31 30.64 -17.89
CA LYS A 393 2.83 29.36 -18.41
C LYS A 393 1.69 28.35 -18.59
N PRO A 394 1.77 27.43 -19.57
CA PRO A 394 0.75 26.40 -19.72
C PRO A 394 0.68 25.56 -18.44
N ALA A 395 -0.51 25.46 -17.86
CA ALA A 395 -0.75 24.71 -16.64
C ALA A 395 -0.35 23.25 -16.85
N VAL A 396 0.64 22.77 -16.08
CA VAL A 396 0.93 21.34 -16.02
C VAL A 396 -0.28 20.69 -15.36
N VAL A 397 -0.98 19.88 -16.13
CA VAL A 397 -2.14 19.11 -15.68
C VAL A 397 -1.62 18.05 -14.71
N ASP A 398 -1.82 18.26 -13.40
CA ASP A 398 -1.30 17.36 -12.36
C ASP A 398 -2.44 16.71 -11.56
N ILE A 399 -2.29 15.42 -11.23
CA ILE A 399 -3.23 14.60 -10.45
C ILE A 399 -2.98 14.67 -8.93
N GLY A 400 -2.10 15.56 -8.50
CA GLY A 400 -1.70 15.74 -7.11
C GLY A 400 -0.26 15.30 -6.87
N GLY A 401 0.12 15.30 -5.60
CA GLY A 401 1.46 15.02 -5.14
C GLY A 401 1.89 13.56 -5.27
N TRP A 402 3.01 13.26 -4.62
CA TRP A 402 3.52 11.89 -4.53
C TRP A 402 2.51 10.95 -3.85
N LEU A 403 1.65 11.44 -2.95
CA LEU A 403 0.59 10.65 -2.30
C LEU A 403 -0.48 10.21 -3.29
N SER A 404 -1.05 11.15 -4.08
CA SER A 404 -1.98 10.82 -5.17
C SER A 404 -1.35 9.89 -6.19
N ARG A 405 -0.10 10.15 -6.59
CA ARG A 405 0.63 9.32 -7.55
C ARG A 405 0.84 7.89 -7.02
N SER A 406 1.13 7.73 -5.73
CA SER A 406 1.27 6.41 -5.09
C SER A 406 0.00 5.58 -5.21
N PHE A 407 -1.17 6.16 -4.93
CA PHE A 407 -2.44 5.47 -5.07
C PHE A 407 -2.80 5.21 -6.54
N LEU A 408 -2.74 6.25 -7.37
CA LEU A 408 -3.24 6.22 -8.74
C LEU A 408 -2.38 5.37 -9.67
N THR A 409 -1.08 5.25 -9.42
CA THR A 409 -0.21 4.28 -10.13
C THR A 409 -0.46 2.84 -9.69
N GLY A 410 -1.00 2.64 -8.47
CA GLY A 410 -1.28 1.34 -7.90
C GLY A 410 -0.07 0.66 -7.24
N LEU A 411 1.05 1.37 -7.07
CA LEU A 411 2.21 0.87 -6.32
C LEU A 411 1.96 1.00 -4.81
N ILE A 412 1.09 0.13 -4.30
CA ILE A 412 0.66 0.12 -2.91
C ILE A 412 1.09 -1.21 -2.27
N LEU A 413 1.94 -1.13 -1.25
CA LEU A 413 2.30 -2.29 -0.45
C LEU A 413 1.20 -2.59 0.59
N PRO A 414 0.96 -3.88 0.92
CA PRO A 414 0.03 -4.25 1.98
C PRO A 414 0.31 -3.52 3.31
N GLY A 415 -0.76 -3.19 4.04
CA GLY A 415 -0.67 -2.53 5.35
C GLY A 415 -1.49 -1.24 5.40
N GLU A 416 -1.16 -0.37 6.36
CA GLU A 416 -1.92 0.86 6.62
C GLU A 416 -1.72 1.97 5.57
N ALA A 417 -0.67 1.90 4.75
CA ALA A 417 -0.37 2.94 3.75
C ALA A 417 -1.53 3.22 2.77
N ILE A 418 -2.37 2.22 2.46
CA ILE A 418 -3.49 2.40 1.54
C ILE A 418 -4.54 3.39 2.06
N SER A 419 -4.81 3.42 3.37
CA SER A 419 -5.79 4.35 3.95
C SER A 419 -5.30 5.80 3.87
N HIS A 420 -3.99 5.98 4.06
CA HIS A 420 -3.30 7.25 3.94
C HIS A 420 -3.34 7.76 2.50
N PHE A 421 -2.97 6.93 1.52
CA PHE A 421 -2.98 7.37 0.13
C PHE A 421 -4.39 7.67 -0.37
N LEU A 422 -5.42 6.90 0.03
CA LEU A 422 -6.81 7.16 -0.36
C LEU A 422 -7.31 8.52 0.11
N ILE A 423 -7.18 8.84 1.40
CA ILE A 423 -7.66 10.13 1.93
C ILE A 423 -6.84 11.29 1.36
N SER A 424 -5.52 11.14 1.24
CA SER A 424 -4.65 12.17 0.68
C SER A 424 -4.95 12.41 -0.79
N THR A 425 -5.28 11.38 -1.56
CA THR A 425 -5.65 11.54 -2.98
C THR A 425 -6.91 12.40 -3.14
N ILE A 426 -7.89 12.23 -2.26
CA ILE A 426 -9.09 13.08 -2.26
C ILE A 426 -8.71 14.52 -1.88
N LEU A 427 -7.97 14.69 -0.79
CA LEU A 427 -7.56 16.02 -0.29
C LEU A 427 -6.75 16.79 -1.33
N GLU A 428 -5.74 16.16 -1.94
CA GLU A 428 -4.89 16.77 -2.98
C GLU A 428 -5.65 17.14 -4.26
N ASN A 429 -6.83 16.55 -4.49
CA ASN A 429 -7.68 16.85 -5.65
C ASN A 429 -8.94 17.66 -5.28
N ASP A 430 -9.10 18.07 -4.03
CA ASP A 430 -10.16 18.97 -3.56
C ASP A 430 -9.57 20.29 -3.06
N GLN A 431 -9.51 21.27 -3.95
CA GLN A 431 -8.97 22.60 -3.64
C GLN A 431 -9.70 23.27 -2.47
N SER A 432 -11.01 23.04 -2.34
CA SER A 432 -11.80 23.65 -1.26
C SER A 432 -11.49 23.01 0.10
N ALA A 433 -11.16 21.72 0.12
CA ALA A 433 -10.69 21.06 1.33
C ALA A 433 -9.30 21.58 1.76
N ILE A 434 -8.34 21.70 0.83
CA ILE A 434 -7.00 22.25 1.16
C ILE A 434 -7.11 23.67 1.71
N SER A 435 -7.93 24.52 1.08
CA SER A 435 -8.12 25.90 1.54
C SER A 435 -8.76 26.00 2.92
N ALA A 436 -9.56 25.01 3.34
CA ALA A 436 -10.21 24.99 4.65
C ALA A 436 -9.36 24.31 5.73
N LEU A 437 -8.66 23.23 5.38
CA LEU A 437 -7.93 22.36 6.31
C LEU A 437 -6.45 22.72 6.45
N GLY A 438 -5.88 23.44 5.49
CA GLY A 438 -4.44 23.71 5.40
C GLY A 438 -3.71 22.73 4.46
N ASP A 439 -2.39 22.94 4.36
CA ASP A 439 -1.48 22.22 3.48
C ASP A 439 -0.81 21.01 4.14
N SER A 440 -1.17 20.67 5.38
CA SER A 440 -0.64 19.51 6.11
C SER A 440 -1.78 18.64 6.64
N ALA A 441 -1.67 17.32 6.45
CA ALA A 441 -2.67 16.34 6.87
C ALA A 441 -2.20 15.46 8.02
N ASP A 442 -2.98 15.36 9.10
CA ASP A 442 -2.75 14.41 10.20
C ASP A 442 -3.47 13.08 9.93
N LEU A 443 -2.73 12.11 9.39
CA LEU A 443 -3.30 10.86 8.89
C LEU A 443 -3.70 9.85 9.99
N TYR A 444 -3.31 10.10 11.25
CA TYR A 444 -3.69 9.26 12.39
C TYR A 444 -4.74 9.91 13.31
N GLY A 445 -4.99 11.20 13.13
CA GLY A 445 -6.01 11.96 13.84
C GLY A 445 -7.37 11.96 13.14
N GLY A 446 -7.97 13.13 13.03
CA GLY A 446 -9.16 13.39 12.23
C GLY A 446 -9.35 14.87 11.97
N PHE A 447 -10.38 15.19 11.22
CA PHE A 447 -10.67 16.56 10.82
C PHE A 447 -12.17 16.80 10.69
N VAL A 448 -12.53 18.08 10.80
CA VAL A 448 -13.87 18.59 10.49
C VAL A 448 -13.75 19.40 9.20
N TYR A 449 -14.66 19.19 8.26
CA TYR A 449 -14.73 19.97 7.03
C TYR A 449 -16.15 19.98 6.47
N ASN A 450 -16.63 21.17 6.09
CA ASN A 450 -17.93 21.35 5.45
C ASN A 450 -19.10 20.72 6.23
N GLY A 451 -19.10 20.93 7.56
CA GLY A 451 -20.17 20.46 8.45
C GLY A 451 -20.19 18.94 8.69
N LYS A 452 -19.11 18.23 8.36
CA LYS A 452 -18.93 16.79 8.60
C LYS A 452 -17.58 16.52 9.25
N SER A 453 -17.41 15.32 9.82
CA SER A 453 -16.13 14.92 10.41
C SER A 453 -15.66 13.55 9.94
N TRP A 454 -14.35 13.41 9.78
CA TRP A 454 -13.70 12.17 9.39
C TRP A 454 -12.56 11.86 10.34
N TRP A 455 -12.49 10.62 10.77
CA TRP A 455 -11.54 10.15 11.77
C TRP A 455 -10.85 8.91 11.27
N SER A 456 -9.53 8.85 11.43
CA SER A 456 -8.78 7.64 11.20
C SER A 456 -9.20 6.57 12.22
N LYS A 457 -9.25 5.31 11.80
CA LYS A 457 -9.53 4.16 12.68
C LYS A 457 -8.42 3.95 13.70
N THR A 458 -7.25 4.55 13.51
CA THR A 458 -6.19 4.59 14.52
C THR A 458 -6.53 5.52 15.67
N SER A 459 -7.38 6.54 15.45
CA SER A 459 -7.85 7.44 16.49
C SER A 459 -8.92 6.77 17.37
N ILE A 460 -8.84 6.98 18.68
CA ILE A 460 -9.85 6.50 19.61
C ILE A 460 -11.24 7.07 19.30
N ILE A 461 -11.31 8.32 18.82
CA ILE A 461 -12.57 8.97 18.43
C ILE A 461 -13.21 8.22 17.29
N GLY A 462 -12.42 7.90 16.25
CA GLY A 462 -12.90 7.12 15.12
C GLY A 462 -13.50 5.79 15.59
N ARG A 463 -12.79 5.05 16.43
CA ARG A 463 -13.24 3.74 16.94
C ARG A 463 -14.50 3.82 17.80
N VAL A 464 -14.60 4.80 18.70
CA VAL A 464 -15.76 4.98 19.59
C VAL A 464 -16.97 5.51 18.83
N MET A 465 -16.77 6.51 17.97
CA MET A 465 -17.86 7.18 17.24
C MET A 465 -18.36 6.39 16.03
N ALA A 466 -17.67 5.32 15.63
CA ALA A 466 -18.09 4.46 14.53
C ALA A 466 -19.47 3.79 14.75
N CYS A 467 -19.87 3.57 16.00
CA CYS A 467 -21.18 3.00 16.33
C CYS A 467 -22.31 4.04 16.27
N SER A 468 -21.99 5.32 16.04
CA SER A 468 -23.01 6.36 15.96
C SER A 468 -23.91 6.16 14.74
N LYS A 469 -25.16 6.64 14.86
CA LYS A 469 -26.14 6.53 13.78
C LYS A 469 -25.60 7.23 12.53
N GLU A 470 -25.66 6.55 11.39
CA GLU A 470 -25.20 7.04 10.08
C GLU A 470 -23.68 7.19 9.91
N ALA A 471 -22.88 6.75 10.89
CA ALA A 471 -21.46 6.58 10.70
C ALA A 471 -21.19 5.52 9.62
N GLN A 472 -20.13 5.72 8.85
CA GLN A 472 -19.69 4.82 7.79
C GLN A 472 -18.18 4.63 7.89
N GLU A 473 -17.74 3.38 7.88
CA GLU A 473 -16.32 3.04 7.82
C GLU A 473 -15.97 2.57 6.42
N CYS A 474 -14.86 3.06 5.87
CA CYS A 474 -14.25 2.52 4.67
C CYS A 474 -12.74 2.60 4.76
N MET A 475 -12.04 1.48 4.48
CA MET A 475 -10.58 1.42 4.35
C MET A 475 -9.80 2.19 5.43
N GLY A 476 -10.19 2.05 6.70
CA GLY A 476 -9.46 2.65 7.83
C GLY A 476 -9.84 4.10 8.15
N TRP A 477 -10.79 4.69 7.44
CA TRP A 477 -11.38 6.00 7.76
C TRP A 477 -12.85 5.86 8.11
N ILE A 478 -13.32 6.74 9.00
CA ILE A 478 -14.66 6.69 9.57
C ILE A 478 -15.29 8.08 9.44
N HIS A 479 -16.37 8.15 8.67
CA HIS A 479 -17.23 9.33 8.59
C HIS A 479 -18.18 9.35 9.79
N VAL A 480 -18.23 10.48 10.49
CA VAL A 480 -19.14 10.71 11.62
C VAL A 480 -19.93 11.98 11.34
N ASP A 481 -21.26 11.83 11.30
CA ASP A 481 -22.21 12.92 11.00
C ASP A 481 -22.37 13.90 12.18
N ARG A 482 -22.20 13.38 13.41
CA ARG A 482 -22.25 14.16 14.65
C ARG A 482 -20.95 14.92 14.87
N LEU A 483 -20.98 16.23 14.69
CA LEU A 483 -19.86 17.12 15.01
C LEU A 483 -19.61 17.26 16.52
N PRO A 484 -18.37 17.58 16.95
CA PRO A 484 -18.12 17.98 18.32
C PRO A 484 -18.75 19.35 18.61
N ASP A 485 -19.08 19.63 19.86
CA ASP A 485 -19.56 20.95 20.25
C ASP A 485 -18.46 22.00 20.02
N GLY A 486 -18.83 23.12 19.39
CA GLY A 486 -17.87 24.16 19.00
C GLY A 486 -16.99 23.79 17.80
N ALA A 487 -17.35 22.77 17.02
CA ALA A 487 -16.62 22.36 15.83
C ALA A 487 -16.34 23.51 14.87
N PHE A 488 -15.10 23.55 14.37
CA PHE A 488 -14.67 24.40 13.28
C PHE A 488 -13.87 23.54 12.28
N ASP A 489 -13.84 23.99 11.03
CA ASP A 489 -13.10 23.30 9.97
C ASP A 489 -11.59 23.31 10.28
N GLY A 490 -10.97 22.14 10.24
CA GLY A 490 -9.56 21.98 10.58
C GLY A 490 -9.19 20.57 11.04
N TRP A 491 -7.89 20.34 11.15
CA TRP A 491 -7.32 19.09 11.70
C TRP A 491 -7.31 19.10 13.22
N HIS A 492 -7.65 17.95 13.80
CA HIS A 492 -7.75 17.74 15.24
C HIS A 492 -6.86 16.57 15.66
N SER A 493 -5.71 16.89 16.26
CA SER A 493 -4.76 15.89 16.76
C SER A 493 -5.19 15.40 18.16
N ILE A 494 -5.33 14.09 18.34
CA ILE A 494 -5.92 13.52 19.56
C ILE A 494 -4.87 12.94 20.50
N ARG A 495 -4.96 13.29 21.78
CA ARG A 495 -4.18 12.65 22.84
C ARG A 495 -4.86 11.36 23.30
N SER A 496 -4.20 10.23 23.03
CA SER A 496 -4.47 8.95 23.66
C SER A 496 -3.21 8.35 24.29
N GLU A 497 -3.34 7.68 25.42
CA GLU A 497 -2.28 6.99 26.13
C GLU A 497 -2.29 5.51 25.73
N GLN A 498 -1.12 4.96 25.39
CA GLN A 498 -1.00 3.54 25.08
C GLN A 498 -1.09 2.73 26.36
N VAL A 499 -1.95 1.72 26.34
CA VAL A 499 -2.01 0.74 27.43
C VAL A 499 -0.76 -0.12 27.35
N SER A 500 0.00 -0.20 28.44
CA SER A 500 1.18 -1.06 28.51
C SER A 500 0.77 -2.52 28.32
N ILE A 501 1.08 -3.08 27.15
CA ILE A 501 0.85 -4.49 26.88
C ILE A 501 1.88 -5.28 27.68
N MET A 502 1.46 -5.85 28.81
CA MET A 502 2.26 -6.85 29.50
C MET A 502 2.45 -8.02 28.53
N VAL A 503 3.68 -8.23 28.05
CA VAL A 503 4.02 -9.38 27.20
C VAL A 503 3.62 -10.63 27.96
N ARG A 504 2.47 -11.21 27.63
CA ARG A 504 2.07 -12.51 28.17
C ARG A 504 3.13 -13.49 27.69
N SER A 505 3.78 -14.13 28.66
CA SER A 505 4.84 -15.12 28.48
C SER A 505 4.58 -16.02 27.27
N THR A 506 5.64 -16.33 26.51
CA THR A 506 5.74 -17.27 25.38
C THR A 506 5.40 -18.71 25.77
N THR A 507 4.22 -18.90 26.37
CA THR A 507 3.65 -20.20 26.62
C THR A 507 3.23 -20.76 25.25
N LYS A 508 3.72 -21.95 24.91
CA LYS A 508 3.35 -22.68 23.68
C LYS A 508 1.88 -23.15 23.66
N GLN A 509 1.09 -22.75 24.66
CA GLN A 509 -0.29 -23.14 24.83
C GLN A 509 -1.19 -21.97 24.43
N ASP A 510 -2.22 -22.26 23.64
CA ASP A 510 -3.24 -21.30 23.27
C ASP A 510 -4.17 -21.05 24.47
N LEU A 511 -3.80 -20.09 25.31
CA LEU A 511 -4.56 -19.71 26.50
C LEU A 511 -5.98 -19.28 26.15
N VAL A 512 -6.18 -18.66 24.99
CA VAL A 512 -7.52 -18.23 24.55
C VAL A 512 -8.36 -19.47 24.22
N ALA A 513 -7.82 -20.46 23.52
CA ALA A 513 -8.53 -21.70 23.26
C ALA A 513 -8.84 -22.49 24.54
N ILE A 514 -7.94 -22.47 25.52
CA ILE A 514 -8.16 -23.09 26.84
C ILE A 514 -9.27 -22.35 27.60
N ASP A 515 -9.21 -21.03 27.69
CA ASP A 515 -10.21 -20.20 28.38
C ASP A 515 -11.57 -20.20 27.67
N SER A 516 -11.57 -20.38 26.34
CA SER A 516 -12.79 -20.49 25.51
C SER A 516 -13.33 -21.91 25.42
N SER A 517 -12.74 -22.88 26.13
CA SER A 517 -13.21 -24.25 26.17
C SER A 517 -14.62 -24.29 26.76
N ALA A 518 -15.55 -24.93 26.05
CA ALA A 518 -16.88 -25.23 26.57
C ALA A 518 -16.87 -26.26 27.71
N LEU A 519 -15.72 -26.91 27.96
CA LEU A 519 -15.52 -27.86 29.03
C LEU A 519 -14.83 -27.18 30.23
N PRO A 520 -15.26 -27.47 31.47
CA PRO A 520 -14.59 -26.99 32.67
C PRO A 520 -13.10 -27.34 32.67
N ALA A 521 -12.25 -26.45 33.20
CA ALA A 521 -10.82 -26.69 33.34
C ALA A 521 -10.50 -27.88 34.28
N ASP A 522 -11.45 -28.24 35.16
CA ASP A 522 -11.35 -29.37 36.08
C ASP A 522 -12.03 -30.61 35.48
N THR A 523 -11.23 -31.66 35.22
CA THR A 523 -11.66 -32.85 34.48
C THR A 523 -12.59 -33.78 35.28
N ASP A 524 -12.72 -33.55 36.59
CA ASP A 524 -13.57 -34.33 37.49
C ASP A 524 -14.99 -33.76 37.64
N ALA A 525 -15.30 -32.62 37.02
CA ALA A 525 -16.64 -32.04 37.03
C ALA A 525 -17.57 -32.82 36.06
N PRO A 526 -18.65 -33.47 36.54
CA PRO A 526 -19.53 -34.25 35.68
C PRO A 526 -20.31 -33.33 34.74
N THR A 527 -19.87 -33.23 33.49
CA THR A 527 -20.53 -32.45 32.43
C THR A 527 -21.65 -33.28 31.79
N ARG A 528 -22.88 -32.78 31.85
CA ARG A 528 -24.05 -33.39 31.20
C ARG A 528 -24.30 -32.74 29.85
N SER A 529 -24.96 -33.44 28.94
CA SER A 529 -25.38 -32.86 27.65
C SER A 529 -26.32 -31.66 27.81
N THR A 530 -26.99 -31.54 28.97
CA THR A 530 -27.85 -30.41 29.34
C THR A 530 -27.07 -29.16 29.74
N ASP A 531 -25.77 -29.27 29.99
CA ASP A 531 -24.93 -28.16 30.46
C ASP A 531 -24.35 -27.38 29.26
N LEU A 532 -24.39 -27.97 28.06
CA LEU A 532 -23.99 -27.35 26.80
C LEU A 532 -25.16 -26.60 26.15
N VAL A 533 -25.62 -25.54 26.81
CA VAL A 533 -26.66 -24.64 26.28
C VAL A 533 -26.05 -23.38 25.70
N MET A 534 -26.70 -22.80 24.68
CA MET A 534 -26.36 -21.45 24.24
C MET A 534 -26.54 -20.48 25.40
N PRO A 535 -25.54 -19.65 25.74
CA PRO A 535 -25.74 -18.55 26.67
C PRO A 535 -26.90 -17.72 26.17
N GLN A 536 -27.94 -17.61 26.98
CA GLN A 536 -29.01 -16.67 26.75
C GLN A 536 -28.68 -15.45 27.61
N ASP A 537 -28.79 -14.27 27.01
CA ASP A 537 -28.86 -13.06 27.82
C ASP A 537 -29.96 -13.29 28.86
N PRO A 538 -29.74 -12.97 30.14
CA PRO A 538 -30.80 -13.06 31.13
C PRO A 538 -32.04 -12.30 30.59
N GLU A 539 -33.24 -12.73 30.95
CA GLU A 539 -34.42 -11.89 30.70
C GLU A 539 -34.27 -10.63 31.57
N ILE A 540 -33.66 -9.58 31.03
CA ILE A 540 -33.30 -8.41 31.82
C ILE A 540 -34.55 -7.54 32.07
N ASP A 541 -34.79 -7.27 33.35
CA ASP A 541 -35.59 -6.16 33.85
C ASP A 541 -35.21 -4.83 33.17
N ILE A 542 -36.22 -3.99 32.90
CA ILE A 542 -36.14 -2.71 32.19
C ILE A 542 -34.94 -1.87 32.65
N HIS A 543 -33.88 -1.82 31.84
CA HIS A 543 -32.75 -0.93 32.08
C HIS A 543 -33.15 0.54 31.86
N PRO A 544 -32.58 1.49 32.63
CA PRO A 544 -32.74 2.91 32.32
C PRO A 544 -32.17 3.19 30.94
N SER A 545 -32.96 3.80 30.05
CA SER A 545 -32.49 4.13 28.70
C SER A 545 -31.36 5.16 28.77
N VAL A 546 -30.19 4.78 28.25
CA VAL A 546 -29.04 5.68 28.07
C VAL A 546 -29.15 6.35 26.71
N ARG A 547 -29.12 7.69 26.68
CA ARG A 547 -29.05 8.47 25.44
C ARG A 547 -27.70 9.16 25.31
N PHE A 548 -27.11 9.10 24.12
CA PHE A 548 -25.99 9.94 23.75
C PHE A 548 -26.46 11.41 23.66
N ALA A 549 -25.80 12.32 24.38
CA ALA A 549 -26.14 13.74 24.37
C ALA A 549 -25.27 14.51 23.38
N GLN A 550 -23.96 14.58 23.64
CA GLN A 550 -22.99 15.33 22.85
C GLN A 550 -21.58 14.78 23.07
N TRP A 551 -20.61 15.32 22.34
CA TRP A 551 -19.20 15.08 22.57
C TRP A 551 -18.39 16.34 22.26
N ASP A 552 -17.26 16.48 22.94
CA ASP A 552 -16.50 17.71 23.00
C ASP A 552 -15.01 17.42 22.78
N LEU A 553 -14.31 18.39 22.19
CA LEU A 553 -12.86 18.39 22.06
C LEU A 553 -12.28 19.48 22.96
N THR A 554 -11.67 19.07 24.08
CA THR A 554 -11.05 20.04 25.00
C THR A 554 -9.57 20.20 24.64
N PRO A 555 -9.09 21.42 24.31
CA PRO A 555 -7.69 21.64 24.00
C PRO A 555 -6.83 21.42 25.26
N LEU A 556 -5.71 20.71 25.10
CA LEU A 556 -4.70 20.58 26.14
C LEU A 556 -3.79 21.79 26.10
N ASN A 557 -3.59 22.43 27.26
CA ASN A 557 -2.53 23.40 27.40
C ASN A 557 -1.18 22.65 27.50
N THR A 558 -0.41 22.67 26.41
CA THR A 558 0.89 21.99 26.30
C THR A 558 1.93 22.55 27.26
N ASP A 559 1.78 23.79 27.73
CA ASP A 559 2.70 24.45 28.67
C ASP A 559 2.67 23.84 30.08
N LEU A 560 1.69 23.00 30.40
CA LEU A 560 1.53 22.33 31.70
C LEU A 560 2.02 20.88 31.69
N ILE A 561 2.59 20.40 30.60
CA ILE A 561 3.14 19.05 30.48
C ILE A 561 4.64 19.12 30.78
N ASP A 562 5.02 18.81 32.03
CA ASP A 562 6.42 18.73 32.46
C ASP A 562 7.22 17.75 31.57
N GLY A 563 8.04 18.30 30.68
CA GLY A 563 8.94 17.55 29.82
C GLY A 563 10.12 18.42 29.42
N ASN A 564 11.25 18.24 30.11
CA ASN A 564 12.53 18.89 29.82
C ASN A 564 13.00 18.61 28.38
N THR A 565 12.69 19.50 27.44
CA THR A 565 13.45 19.69 26.21
C THR A 565 13.34 21.14 25.79
N GLU A 566 14.26 21.98 26.29
CA GLU A 566 14.59 23.26 25.68
C GLU A 566 15.17 22.99 24.29
N THR A 567 14.36 23.15 23.24
CA THR A 567 14.71 23.64 21.89
C THR A 567 13.61 23.23 20.92
N ASP A 568 12.58 24.05 20.78
CA ASP A 568 11.99 24.49 19.50
C ASP A 568 10.70 25.27 19.79
N ARG A 569 10.42 26.26 18.94
CA ARG A 569 9.22 27.11 19.06
C ARG A 569 7.97 26.24 18.89
N PRO A 570 6.91 26.42 19.71
CA PRO A 570 5.66 25.69 19.55
C PRO A 570 4.88 26.30 18.39
N ASP A 571 5.07 25.80 17.17
CA ASP A 571 4.11 26.08 16.09
C ASP A 571 2.89 25.17 16.29
N GLU A 572 1.76 25.81 16.59
CA GLU A 572 0.36 25.33 16.65
C GLU A 572 0.13 23.81 16.55
N SER A 573 0.16 23.13 17.71
CA SER A 573 -0.53 21.85 17.86
C SER A 573 -1.51 21.92 19.01
N ASP A 574 -2.74 22.34 18.70
CA ASP A 574 -3.89 22.13 19.57
C ASP A 574 -4.13 20.61 19.68
N VAL A 575 -3.47 19.97 20.65
CA VAL A 575 -3.73 18.58 20.97
C VAL A 575 -5.01 18.53 21.80
N TYR A 576 -5.98 17.73 21.40
CA TYR A 576 -7.28 17.65 22.08
C TYR A 576 -7.43 16.39 22.92
N THR A 577 -8.16 16.52 24.02
CA THR A 577 -8.71 15.40 24.77
C THR A 577 -10.22 15.30 24.51
N PRO A 578 -10.70 14.21 23.90
CA PRO A 578 -12.13 14.01 23.65
C PRO A 578 -12.89 13.56 24.90
N SER A 579 -14.11 14.06 25.03
CA SER A 579 -15.09 13.61 26.03
C SER A 579 -16.44 13.36 25.39
N VAL A 580 -17.15 12.35 25.88
CA VAL A 580 -18.50 11.99 25.43
C VAL A 580 -19.48 12.08 26.58
N THR A 581 -20.61 12.73 26.37
CA THR A 581 -21.63 12.97 27.39
C THR A 581 -22.88 12.14 27.13
N PHE A 582 -23.33 11.42 28.14
CA PHE A 582 -24.52 10.58 28.11
C PHE A 582 -25.52 11.02 29.17
N HIS A 583 -26.80 10.83 28.87
CA HIS A 583 -27.89 11.09 29.78
C HIS A 583 -28.65 9.79 30.08
N ILE A 584 -28.82 9.46 31.35
CA ILE A 584 -29.44 8.21 31.81
C ILE A 584 -30.85 8.52 32.28
N SER A 585 -31.84 7.80 31.74
CA SER A 585 -33.24 8.04 32.08
C SER A 585 -33.50 7.73 33.56
N GLY A 586 -33.95 8.74 34.31
CA GLY A 586 -34.16 8.65 35.76
C GLY A 586 -33.04 9.29 36.59
N ASP A 587 -31.94 9.70 35.96
CA ASP A 587 -30.91 10.54 36.57
C ASP A 587 -31.03 11.98 36.05
N ALA A 588 -30.87 12.96 36.93
CA ALA A 588 -30.87 14.37 36.54
C ALA A 588 -29.49 14.84 36.07
N LYS A 589 -28.43 14.08 36.35
CA LYS A 589 -27.05 14.43 36.04
C LYS A 589 -26.59 13.79 34.73
N ASP A 590 -25.88 14.57 33.93
CA ASP A 590 -25.18 14.06 32.76
C ASP A 590 -23.87 13.36 33.15
N HIS A 591 -23.57 12.26 32.47
CA HIS A 591 -22.40 11.43 32.71
C HIS A 591 -21.38 11.65 31.59
N VAL A 592 -20.18 12.09 31.94
CA VAL A 592 -19.11 12.42 30.98
C VAL A 592 -18.03 11.34 31.03
N LEU A 593 -17.68 10.79 29.87
CA LEU A 593 -16.61 9.81 29.68
C LEU A 593 -15.49 10.43 28.85
N THR A 594 -14.31 10.58 29.44
CA THR A 594 -13.12 11.08 28.74
C THR A 594 -12.38 9.92 28.07
N LEU A 595 -12.10 10.02 26.77
CA LEU A 595 -11.42 8.96 26.02
C LEU A 595 -9.89 9.16 26.07
N THR A 596 -9.29 8.80 27.20
CA THR A 596 -7.86 9.02 27.46
C THR A 596 -6.95 7.90 26.93
N HIS A 597 -7.48 6.69 26.74
CA HIS A 597 -6.68 5.51 26.41
C HIS A 597 -6.88 5.04 24.97
N GLU A 598 -5.82 4.53 24.37
CA GLU A 598 -5.85 3.89 23.06
C GLU A 598 -6.41 2.46 23.18
N VAL A 599 -7.74 2.31 23.10
CA VAL A 599 -8.41 1.00 23.17
C VAL A 599 -8.82 0.49 21.79
N HIS A 600 -8.85 -0.84 21.62
CA HIS A 600 -9.34 -1.51 20.42
C HIS A 600 -10.60 -2.32 20.73
N PHE A 601 -11.63 -2.18 19.90
CA PHE A 601 -12.83 -3.02 19.97
C PHE A 601 -12.62 -4.25 19.10
N VAL A 602 -12.76 -5.44 19.68
CA VAL A 602 -12.60 -6.70 18.97
C VAL A 602 -13.96 -7.31 18.71
N THR A 603 -14.26 -7.59 17.44
CA THR A 603 -15.51 -8.26 17.09
C THR A 603 -15.49 -9.72 17.47
N SER A 604 -16.56 -10.15 18.13
CA SER A 604 -16.86 -11.55 18.33
C SER A 604 -17.45 -12.17 17.06
N TRP A 605 -17.34 -13.49 16.94
CA TRP A 605 -18.07 -14.21 15.91
C TRP A 605 -19.57 -14.20 16.24
N PRO A 606 -20.46 -13.94 15.26
CA PRO A 606 -21.88 -13.97 15.49
C PRO A 606 -22.32 -15.34 16.00
N CYS A 607 -23.07 -15.36 17.09
CA CYS A 607 -23.68 -16.56 17.61
C CYS A 607 -24.83 -17.00 16.69
N TYR A 608 -24.79 -18.24 16.21
CA TYR A 608 -25.90 -18.84 15.47
C TYR A 608 -26.71 -19.73 16.41
N THR A 609 -28.04 -19.63 16.34
CA THR A 609 -28.90 -20.60 17.01
C THR A 609 -28.66 -21.99 16.40
N PRO A 610 -28.46 -23.03 17.24
CA PRO A 610 -28.31 -24.40 16.76
C PRO A 610 -29.50 -24.79 15.87
N ALA A 611 -29.24 -25.51 14.78
CA ALA A 611 -30.32 -25.97 13.88
C ALA A 611 -31.40 -26.81 14.58
N SER A 612 -31.08 -27.40 15.75
CA SER A 612 -31.96 -28.24 16.55
C SER A 612 -32.98 -27.48 17.42
N THR A 613 -32.90 -26.15 17.57
CA THR A 613 -33.84 -25.37 18.40
C THR A 613 -35.00 -24.73 17.63
N SER A 614 -35.17 -24.99 16.32
CA SER A 614 -36.35 -24.49 15.59
C SER A 614 -37.58 -25.39 15.82
N ALA A 615 -38.33 -25.08 16.89
CA ALA A 615 -39.75 -25.40 16.97
C ALA A 615 -40.61 -24.17 16.58
N ALA A 616 -40.19 -23.42 15.55
CA ALA A 616 -41.04 -22.47 14.84
C ALA A 616 -40.27 -21.99 13.61
N SER A 617 -40.65 -22.48 12.43
CA SER A 617 -40.17 -21.90 11.17
C SER A 617 -40.80 -20.51 10.99
N PRO A 618 -40.03 -19.42 10.82
CA PRO A 618 -40.53 -18.26 10.12
C PRO A 618 -40.47 -18.57 8.62
N ARG A 619 -41.59 -18.39 7.93
CA ARG A 619 -41.67 -18.47 6.48
C ARG A 619 -40.63 -17.52 5.88
N TYR A 620 -39.71 -18.09 5.11
CA TYR A 620 -38.83 -17.35 4.20
C TYR A 620 -39.64 -16.37 3.35
N VAL A 621 -39.50 -15.07 3.58
CA VAL A 621 -39.69 -14.07 2.52
C VAL A 621 -38.32 -13.89 1.87
N ALA A 622 -38.08 -14.70 0.84
CA ALA A 622 -36.94 -14.54 -0.03
C ALA A 622 -37.04 -13.18 -0.75
N LYS A 623 -36.28 -12.17 -0.29
CA LYS A 623 -35.87 -11.09 -1.18
C LYS A 623 -34.85 -11.69 -2.15
N LYS A 624 -35.29 -11.88 -3.40
CA LYS A 624 -34.47 -12.26 -4.55
C LYS A 624 -33.19 -11.41 -4.58
N ARG A 625 -32.05 -12.06 -4.37
CA ARG A 625 -30.78 -11.63 -4.99
C ARG A 625 -30.48 -12.67 -6.05
N SER A 626 -30.64 -12.25 -7.31
CA SER A 626 -30.18 -12.97 -8.47
C SER A 626 -28.66 -13.02 -8.46
N LEU A 627 -28.09 -14.19 -8.20
CA LEU A 627 -26.78 -14.55 -8.75
C LEU A 627 -26.83 -16.04 -9.10
N ALA A 628 -26.97 -16.29 -10.39
CA ALA A 628 -26.51 -17.53 -10.99
C ALA A 628 -24.98 -17.55 -10.88
N GLY A 629 -24.42 -18.72 -10.57
CA GLY A 629 -22.97 -18.91 -10.51
C GLY A 629 -22.54 -19.97 -9.49
N THR A 630 -23.11 -21.15 -9.59
CA THR A 630 -22.70 -22.36 -8.85
C THR A 630 -21.26 -22.75 -9.17
N LEU A 631 -20.40 -22.80 -8.15
CA LEU A 631 -19.27 -23.73 -8.12
C LEU A 631 -19.66 -24.89 -7.19
N SER A 632 -19.88 -26.06 -7.80
CA SER A 632 -20.03 -27.33 -7.09
C SER A 632 -18.86 -28.22 -7.50
N HIS A 633 -17.97 -28.49 -6.56
CA HIS A 633 -17.13 -29.68 -6.63
C HIS A 633 -17.97 -30.88 -6.18
N SER A 634 -18.16 -31.87 -7.05
CA SER A 634 -18.18 -33.27 -6.61
C SER A 634 -17.93 -34.23 -7.77
N SER A 635 -17.03 -35.16 -7.48
CA SER A 635 -16.62 -36.33 -8.23
C SER A 635 -17.77 -37.24 -8.70
N SER A 636 -17.70 -37.74 -9.93
CA SER A 636 -17.60 -39.19 -10.21
C SER A 636 -17.82 -39.52 -11.69
N LYS A 637 -16.81 -40.18 -12.25
CA LYS A 637 -16.87 -41.29 -13.22
C LYS A 637 -18.12 -41.36 -14.12
N ARG A 638 -17.93 -40.81 -15.32
CA ARG A 638 -18.17 -41.42 -16.64
C ARG A 638 -18.87 -42.81 -16.62
N SER A 639 -20.16 -42.84 -16.93
CA SER A 639 -20.72 -43.89 -17.78
C SER A 639 -21.80 -43.27 -18.67
N MET A 640 -21.50 -43.18 -19.97
CA MET A 640 -22.46 -42.77 -20.99
C MET A 640 -23.26 -44.01 -21.41
N VAL A 641 -24.58 -43.96 -21.22
CA VAL A 641 -25.53 -44.80 -21.96
C VAL A 641 -26.43 -43.86 -22.74
N THR A 642 -26.04 -43.58 -23.99
CA THR A 642 -26.88 -42.95 -25.00
C THR A 642 -27.86 -43.99 -25.55
N LYS A 643 -29.15 -43.80 -25.30
CA LYS A 643 -30.21 -44.42 -26.12
C LYS A 643 -30.35 -43.58 -27.39
N LYS A 644 -29.94 -44.14 -28.54
CA LYS A 644 -30.49 -43.75 -29.84
C LYS A 644 -31.58 -44.74 -30.20
N ALA A 645 -32.76 -44.23 -30.56
CA ALA A 645 -33.76 -44.98 -31.31
C ALA A 645 -33.40 -44.93 -32.80
N GLN A 646 -33.46 -46.11 -33.44
CA GLN A 646 -33.69 -46.41 -34.86
C GLN A 646 -32.76 -45.70 -35.89
N ASP A 647 -32.04 -46.39 -36.77
CA ASP A 647 -32.53 -47.44 -37.67
C ASP A 647 -31.38 -48.15 -38.40
N THR A 648 -31.66 -49.36 -38.86
CA THR A 648 -31.01 -50.12 -39.94
C THR A 648 -29.71 -50.91 -39.67
N MET A 649 -29.85 -52.23 -39.85
CA MET A 649 -28.82 -53.25 -40.02
C MET A 649 -27.72 -52.84 -41.03
N ILE A 650 -26.47 -53.23 -40.75
CA ILE A 650 -25.64 -54.08 -41.63
C ILE A 650 -24.36 -54.49 -40.87
N THR A 651 -24.04 -55.78 -40.99
CA THR A 651 -22.97 -56.55 -40.35
C THR A 651 -21.61 -56.35 -41.03
N ARG A 652 -20.51 -56.27 -40.24
CA ARG A 652 -19.16 -56.89 -40.43
C ARG A 652 -18.12 -56.16 -39.58
N GLN A 653 -17.56 -56.79 -38.55
CA GLN A 653 -16.33 -57.60 -38.53
C GLN A 653 -15.00 -56.80 -38.60
N TYR A 654 -14.31 -56.82 -37.45
CA TYR A 654 -12.86 -56.90 -37.20
C TYR A 654 -11.91 -55.67 -37.30
N SER A 655 -11.11 -55.58 -36.22
CA SER A 655 -9.70 -55.12 -36.09
C SER A 655 -9.44 -53.61 -36.28
N PHE A 656 -8.77 -52.86 -35.40
CA PHE A 656 -7.70 -53.10 -34.42
C PHE A 656 -7.93 -52.28 -33.14
#